data_AF-A0A486WCI2-F1
#
_entry.id   AF-A0A486WCI2-F1
#
_cell.length_a   1.000
_cell.length_b   1.000
_cell.length_c   1.000
_cell.angle_alpha   90.00
_cell.angle_beta   90.00
_cell.angle_gamma   90.00
#
_symmetry.space_group_name_H-M   'P 1'
#
loop_
_entity.id
_entity.type
_entity.pdbx_description
1 polymer ?
#
loop_
_entity_poly.entity_id
_entity_poly.type
_entity_poly.pdbx_seq_one_letter_code
_entity_poly.pdbx_strand_id
1 'polypeptide(L)'
;MTNINESARWEENIPMILRGDKVEGGRDAKPNLQTEVLANRTRYLRSELENYAGTLQAGEQPYSSEEDAQQAINNGMIAAGAKFSVRSHESGSWVDEYKNVDGIATPTGKKLPSLAAVTTLQEMLSEKSSELMLFLFSDMDDFHIADISFDEETGKPKFNIGRMALKRSQGAVFEVVDSDGFGISGDDMINRLRSLESGRYIYNGLKITRSENNILEVTDPDGFSLSIDDMLSRLMSIEKGSFNYSGQSLQRSPDHIFEIKDPDGFALTAERLIERITALEKATGDSGDVSRSGEIIAHMEGEAQAARAAATEWVSPPVAPLRKGLNLFFIYGQSLAIGDEAFSVVTRQPSQLGNLMLGKSPRGRYYGRTSDADFGVIGGENIYYPLTEHRQDGPNIITDPDINTRLGETVASGFMETLKTLHNRSKGVKNDEETILACSVTGCSGTNIATLLKGAGAATPYYERLMSALRGHMEAAAKMGITDVQVCGMLFLQGENDYGITNRENYLNMLNQLINDFNADARAITGQTDNIGFYLYQTGGTYVSQAEGNTLPIDMAQLDITSRVDAFMAAPMFPYPQASNNRTHKAANSYRWWGCAAANTVFRVLSNENRTPFRMIKAVYDGEDIYVSFMTPCPPLATQPYYRIAAAVMNTDMGFTVIDGTGNLYGTSLVTEIISPCVIKISPPRKLSGNIRLNLGDQLHGGGHNVADSSPQQSFFNWQYYGDDNQSVNENIDALNDKPYPLYNFAAIQTINVDGVEL
;
A
#
# COMPACT_ATOMS: atom_id res chain seq x y z
N MET A 1 -30.42 39.17 -51.24
CA MET A 1 -30.17 38.60 -49.91
C MET A 1 -28.74 38.10 -49.87
N THR A 2 -27.87 38.79 -49.14
CA THR A 2 -26.45 38.47 -48.97
C THR A 2 -26.25 37.82 -47.61
N ASN A 3 -26.53 36.51 -47.52
CA ASN A 3 -26.29 35.73 -46.31
C ASN A 3 -24.96 34.98 -46.44
N ILE A 4 -24.30 34.79 -45.30
CA ILE A 4 -23.19 33.85 -45.14
C ILE A 4 -23.81 32.46 -45.04
N ASN A 5 -23.35 31.53 -45.87
CA ASN A 5 -23.84 30.15 -45.88
C ASN A 5 -22.89 29.31 -45.01
N GLU A 6 -23.41 28.71 -43.95
CA GLU A 6 -22.63 27.87 -43.04
C GLU A 6 -22.61 26.41 -43.50
N SER A 7 -21.46 25.76 -43.30
CA SER A 7 -21.22 24.34 -43.54
C SER A 7 -20.49 23.74 -42.34
N ALA A 8 -20.88 22.55 -41.89
CA ALA A 8 -20.26 21.88 -40.74
C ALA A 8 -18.88 21.34 -41.11
N ARG A 9 -17.86 22.19 -41.10
CA ARG A 9 -16.47 21.82 -41.38
C ARG A 9 -15.51 22.61 -40.50
N TRP A 10 -14.44 21.96 -40.07
CA TRP A 10 -13.31 22.64 -39.46
C TRP A 10 -12.36 23.17 -40.54
N GLU A 11 -12.13 24.47 -40.56
CA GLU A 11 -11.17 25.10 -41.45
C GLU A 11 -9.95 25.49 -40.63
N GLU A 12 -8.73 25.08 -40.97
CA GLU A 12 -7.54 25.22 -40.11
C GLU A 12 -7.10 26.67 -39.86
N ASN A 13 -7.29 27.56 -40.83
CA ASN A 13 -6.74 28.92 -40.78
C ASN A 13 -7.83 29.99 -40.88
N ILE A 14 -7.70 31.05 -40.08
CA ILE A 14 -8.50 32.28 -40.23
C ILE A 14 -7.60 33.32 -40.90
N PRO A 15 -7.87 33.73 -42.15
CA PRO A 15 -7.03 34.70 -42.85
C PRO A 15 -7.08 36.05 -42.11
N MET A 16 -5.95 36.72 -41.89
CA MET A 16 -5.95 38.07 -41.29
C MET A 16 -6.15 39.15 -42.37
N ILE A 17 -6.87 40.22 -42.02
CA ILE A 17 -6.88 41.44 -42.84
C ILE A 17 -5.54 42.16 -42.62
N LEU A 18 -4.82 42.44 -43.71
CA LEU A 18 -3.52 43.08 -43.69
C LEU A 18 -3.62 44.57 -44.04
N ARG A 19 -2.60 45.33 -43.65
CA ARG A 19 -2.50 46.76 -43.99
C ARG A 19 -2.33 46.92 -45.50
N GLY A 20 -3.33 47.51 -46.16
CA GLY A 20 -3.39 47.66 -47.62
C GLY A 20 -4.55 46.90 -48.27
N ASP A 21 -5.22 46.03 -47.51
CA ASP A 21 -6.42 45.34 -47.99
C ASP A 21 -7.61 46.29 -48.08
N LYS A 22 -8.37 46.20 -49.18
CA LYS A 22 -9.62 46.95 -49.34
C LYS A 22 -10.73 46.26 -48.56
N VAL A 23 -11.48 47.04 -47.78
CA VAL A 23 -12.75 46.61 -47.20
C VAL A 23 -13.84 46.84 -48.23
N GLU A 24 -14.28 45.76 -48.87
CA GLU A 24 -15.33 45.79 -49.88
C GLU A 24 -16.47 44.84 -49.52
N GLY A 25 -17.64 45.01 -50.17
CA GLY A 25 -18.76 44.10 -50.04
C GLY A 25 -18.65 42.93 -51.03
N GLY A 26 -19.25 41.79 -50.70
CA GLY A 26 -19.21 40.58 -51.52
C GLY A 26 -18.68 39.38 -50.74
N ARG A 27 -19.01 38.16 -51.19
CA ARG A 27 -18.63 36.92 -50.46
C ARG A 27 -17.12 36.76 -50.33
N ASP A 28 -16.39 37.12 -51.39
CA ASP A 28 -14.94 36.96 -51.45
C ASP A 28 -14.19 38.12 -50.75
N ALA A 29 -14.91 39.10 -50.21
CA ALA A 29 -14.28 40.17 -49.45
C ALA A 29 -13.67 39.61 -48.17
N LYS A 30 -12.42 39.98 -47.89
CA LYS A 30 -11.64 39.46 -46.75
C LYS A 30 -12.37 39.47 -45.40
N PRO A 31 -13.16 40.50 -45.03
CA PRO A 31 -13.94 40.47 -43.79
C PRO A 31 -15.05 39.39 -43.77
N ASN A 32 -15.70 39.15 -44.91
CA ASN A 32 -16.77 38.16 -45.02
C ASN A 32 -16.19 36.74 -45.07
N LEU A 33 -14.99 36.57 -45.62
CA LEU A 33 -14.26 35.30 -45.66
C LEU A 33 -13.85 34.85 -44.25
N GLN A 34 -13.33 35.76 -43.42
CA GLN A 34 -13.10 35.49 -41.98
C GLN A 34 -14.39 35.06 -41.27
N THR A 35 -15.49 35.74 -41.57
CA THR A 35 -16.79 35.47 -40.94
C THR A 35 -17.36 34.12 -41.37
N GLU A 36 -17.20 33.72 -42.63
CA GLU A 36 -17.59 32.40 -43.14
C GLU A 36 -16.79 31.27 -42.48
N VAL A 37 -15.47 31.42 -42.34
CA VAL A 37 -14.60 30.45 -41.65
C VAL A 37 -15.08 30.24 -40.21
N LEU A 38 -15.35 31.32 -39.49
CA LEU A 38 -15.85 31.26 -38.11
C LEU A 38 -17.22 30.60 -38.03
N ALA A 39 -18.15 30.98 -38.92
CA ALA A 39 -19.49 30.42 -38.95
C ALA A 39 -19.47 28.90 -39.25
N ASN A 40 -18.60 28.45 -40.17
CA ASN A 40 -18.39 27.03 -40.46
C ASN A 40 -17.85 26.24 -39.25
N ARG A 41 -16.85 26.80 -38.54
CA ARG A 41 -16.31 26.19 -37.31
C ARG A 41 -17.37 26.13 -36.20
N THR A 42 -18.16 27.19 -36.02
CA THR A 42 -19.26 27.20 -35.04
C THR A 42 -20.31 26.14 -35.37
N ARG A 43 -20.67 25.98 -36.64
CA ARG A 43 -21.60 24.93 -37.09
C ARG A 43 -21.03 23.53 -36.88
N TYR A 44 -19.73 23.34 -37.13
CA TYR A 44 -19.02 22.08 -36.84
C TYR A 44 -19.05 21.75 -35.35
N LEU A 45 -18.63 22.69 -34.48
CA LEU A 45 -18.62 22.49 -33.03
C LEU A 45 -20.01 22.19 -32.47
N ARG A 46 -21.05 22.84 -32.99
CA ARG A 46 -22.42 22.53 -32.64
C ARG A 46 -22.81 21.10 -33.01
N SER A 47 -22.43 20.63 -34.21
CA SER A 47 -22.66 19.25 -34.65
C SER A 47 -21.95 18.25 -33.73
N GLU A 48 -20.69 18.52 -33.37
CA GLU A 48 -19.93 17.66 -32.46
C GLU A 48 -20.53 17.64 -31.05
N LEU A 49 -21.02 18.77 -30.56
CA LEU A 49 -21.70 18.86 -29.26
C LEU A 49 -23.04 18.10 -29.27
N GLU A 50 -23.81 18.21 -30.35
CA GLU A 50 -25.07 17.46 -30.55
C GLU A 50 -24.79 15.93 -30.61
N ASN A 51 -23.69 15.51 -31.25
CA ASN A 51 -23.23 14.11 -31.25
C ASN A 51 -22.78 13.65 -29.84
N TYR A 52 -22.03 14.49 -29.13
CA TYR A 52 -21.50 14.19 -27.79
C TYR A 52 -22.60 14.11 -26.72
N ALA A 53 -23.61 14.98 -26.81
CA ALA A 53 -24.79 14.94 -25.95
C ALA A 53 -25.58 13.63 -26.12
N GLY A 54 -25.56 13.03 -27.32
CA GLY A 54 -26.16 11.73 -27.56
C GLY A 54 -25.41 10.56 -26.94
N THR A 55 -24.08 10.64 -26.83
CA THR A 55 -23.26 9.60 -26.18
C THR A 55 -23.35 9.60 -24.65
N LEU A 56 -23.63 10.74 -24.02
CA LEU A 56 -23.78 10.84 -22.55
C LEU A 56 -25.05 10.15 -22.02
N GLN A 57 -26.13 10.08 -22.81
CA GLN A 57 -27.37 9.39 -22.43
C GLN A 57 -27.29 7.86 -22.49
N ALA A 58 -26.25 7.30 -23.12
CA ALA A 58 -26.11 5.84 -23.23
C ALA A 58 -25.52 5.17 -21.97
N GLY A 59 -24.95 5.93 -21.02
CA GLY A 59 -24.19 5.35 -19.90
C GLY A 59 -24.48 5.90 -18.50
N GLU A 60 -24.73 7.20 -18.33
CA GLU A 60 -24.79 7.82 -16.98
C GLU A 60 -26.18 8.36 -16.58
N GLN A 61 -27.10 8.53 -17.54
CA GLN A 61 -28.49 8.93 -17.29
C GLN A 61 -29.45 7.99 -18.02
N PRO A 62 -30.37 7.29 -17.33
CA PRO A 62 -31.30 6.38 -17.99
C PRO A 62 -32.34 7.15 -18.81
N TYR A 63 -32.76 6.57 -19.94
CA TYR A 63 -33.90 7.06 -20.72
C TYR A 63 -35.18 7.02 -19.88
N SER A 64 -36.06 8.00 -20.09
CA SER A 64 -37.31 8.11 -19.33
C SER A 64 -38.33 7.03 -19.70
N SER A 65 -38.26 6.47 -20.91
CA SER A 65 -39.13 5.41 -21.41
C SER A 65 -38.43 4.55 -22.48
N GLU A 66 -39.00 3.38 -22.80
CA GLU A 66 -38.52 2.53 -23.90
C GLU A 66 -38.70 3.23 -25.26
N GLU A 67 -39.78 4.01 -25.42
CA GLU A 67 -40.04 4.79 -26.63
C GLU A 67 -38.97 5.85 -26.87
N ASP A 68 -38.53 6.56 -25.82
CA ASP A 68 -37.44 7.54 -25.92
C ASP A 68 -36.12 6.86 -26.33
N ALA A 69 -35.84 5.68 -25.75
CA ALA A 69 -34.66 4.91 -26.10
C ALA A 69 -34.73 4.38 -27.55
N GLN A 70 -35.90 3.93 -28.00
CA GLN A 70 -36.12 3.50 -29.39
C GLN A 70 -35.99 4.66 -30.37
N GLN A 71 -36.45 5.86 -29.99
CA GLN A 71 -36.24 7.06 -30.79
C GLN A 71 -34.75 7.43 -30.88
N ALA A 72 -33.99 7.27 -29.80
CA ALA A 72 -32.53 7.45 -29.82
C ALA A 72 -31.83 6.40 -30.70
N ILE A 73 -32.27 5.14 -30.71
CA ILE A 73 -31.80 4.12 -31.67
C ILE A 73 -32.10 4.55 -33.11
N ASN A 74 -33.34 4.97 -33.40
CA ASN A 74 -33.75 5.39 -34.75
C ASN A 74 -32.98 6.62 -35.25
N ASN A 75 -32.59 7.50 -34.33
CA ASN A 75 -31.76 8.68 -34.60
C ASN A 75 -30.26 8.36 -34.70
N GLY A 76 -29.85 7.09 -34.54
CA GLY A 76 -28.46 6.65 -34.62
C GLY A 76 -27.60 6.96 -33.39
N MET A 77 -28.22 7.37 -32.28
CA MET A 77 -27.51 7.76 -31.05
C MET A 77 -27.06 6.54 -30.23
N ILE A 78 -27.74 5.40 -30.38
CA ILE A 78 -27.39 4.14 -29.72
C ILE A 78 -26.94 3.13 -30.79
N ALA A 79 -25.65 2.81 -30.81
CA ALA A 79 -25.09 1.86 -31.78
C ALA A 79 -25.66 0.44 -31.62
N ALA A 80 -25.72 -0.33 -32.71
CA ALA A 80 -26.12 -1.73 -32.67
C ALA A 80 -25.21 -2.52 -31.72
N GLY A 81 -25.82 -3.33 -30.85
CA GLY A 81 -25.12 -4.09 -29.82
C GLY A 81 -24.81 -3.32 -28.53
N ALA A 82 -24.99 -2.00 -28.48
CA ALA A 82 -24.78 -1.21 -27.28
C ALA A 82 -25.85 -1.50 -26.22
N LYS A 83 -25.44 -1.48 -24.95
CA LYS A 83 -26.31 -1.56 -23.78
C LYS A 83 -26.62 -0.17 -23.25
N PHE A 84 -27.81 0.01 -22.70
CA PHE A 84 -28.29 1.27 -22.14
C PHE A 84 -29.34 1.00 -21.06
N SER A 85 -29.67 2.02 -20.26
CA SER A 85 -30.60 1.91 -19.14
C SER A 85 -31.89 2.68 -19.42
N VAL A 86 -33.03 2.10 -19.06
CA VAL A 86 -34.35 2.75 -19.12
C VAL A 86 -34.95 2.79 -17.71
N ARG A 87 -35.63 3.88 -17.34
CA ARG A 87 -36.34 4.00 -16.05
C ARG A 87 -37.41 2.90 -15.96
N SER A 88 -37.36 2.12 -14.87
CA SER A 88 -38.33 1.04 -14.68
C SER A 88 -39.69 1.59 -14.22
N HIS A 89 -40.77 0.95 -14.65
CA HIS A 89 -42.13 1.20 -14.15
C HIS A 89 -42.49 0.30 -12.96
N GLU A 90 -41.63 -0.64 -12.59
CA GLU A 90 -41.84 -1.53 -11.45
C GLU A 90 -41.36 -0.88 -10.16
N SER A 91 -42.21 -0.88 -9.13
CA SER A 91 -41.90 -0.27 -7.83
C SER A 91 -40.63 -0.82 -7.15
N GLY A 92 -40.28 -2.07 -7.45
CA GLY A 92 -39.09 -2.75 -6.91
C GLY A 92 -37.79 -2.50 -7.66
N SER A 93 -37.82 -1.78 -8.79
CA SER A 93 -36.66 -1.59 -9.67
C SER A 93 -36.46 -0.11 -9.99
N TRP A 94 -35.22 0.36 -9.95
CA TRP A 94 -34.86 1.74 -10.29
C TRP A 94 -34.68 1.92 -11.79
N VAL A 95 -34.01 0.97 -12.45
CA VAL A 95 -33.78 0.94 -13.91
C VAL A 95 -33.71 -0.48 -14.43
N ASP A 96 -34.08 -0.65 -15.69
CA ASP A 96 -34.00 -1.88 -16.47
C ASP A 96 -32.89 -1.74 -17.53
N GLU A 97 -32.06 -2.78 -17.71
CA GLU A 97 -31.02 -2.82 -18.75
C GLU A 97 -31.63 -3.27 -20.08
N TYR A 98 -31.35 -2.52 -21.15
CA TYR A 98 -31.72 -2.80 -22.52
C TYR A 98 -30.48 -2.90 -23.40
N LYS A 99 -30.65 -3.53 -24.56
CA LYS A 99 -29.63 -3.62 -25.61
C LYS A 99 -30.27 -3.31 -26.97
N ASN A 100 -29.57 -2.56 -27.80
CA ASN A 100 -29.97 -2.38 -29.19
C ASN A 100 -29.66 -3.68 -29.95
N VAL A 101 -30.68 -4.47 -30.27
CA VAL A 101 -30.59 -5.70 -31.06
C VAL A 101 -31.20 -5.41 -32.42
N ASP A 102 -30.36 -5.34 -33.46
CA ASP A 102 -30.77 -5.12 -34.85
C ASP A 102 -31.69 -3.90 -35.08
N GLY A 103 -31.44 -2.81 -34.33
CA GLY A 103 -32.23 -1.56 -34.42
C GLY A 103 -33.44 -1.51 -33.49
N ILE A 104 -33.60 -2.49 -32.59
CA ILE A 104 -34.72 -2.58 -31.66
C ILE A 104 -34.21 -2.54 -30.22
N ALA A 105 -34.79 -1.67 -29.39
CA ALA A 105 -34.57 -1.66 -27.96
C ALA A 105 -35.10 -2.97 -27.35
N THR A 106 -34.20 -3.83 -26.86
CA THR A 106 -34.57 -5.14 -26.34
C THR A 106 -34.16 -5.25 -24.86
N PRO A 107 -35.08 -5.55 -23.93
CA PRO A 107 -34.74 -5.72 -22.52
C PRO A 107 -33.85 -6.94 -22.31
N THR A 108 -32.81 -6.83 -21.47
CA THR A 108 -31.91 -7.95 -21.18
C THR A 108 -32.38 -8.82 -20.01
N GLY A 109 -33.38 -8.34 -19.26
CA GLY A 109 -33.89 -8.97 -18.04
C GLY A 109 -33.08 -8.62 -16.78
N LYS A 110 -31.97 -7.87 -16.90
CA LYS A 110 -31.21 -7.36 -15.75
C LYS A 110 -31.81 -6.05 -15.25
N LYS A 111 -31.91 -5.91 -13.93
CA LYS A 111 -32.51 -4.75 -13.26
C LYS A 111 -31.64 -4.29 -12.09
N LEU A 112 -31.69 -3.00 -11.78
CA LEU A 112 -31.15 -2.45 -10.53
C LEU A 112 -32.30 -2.26 -9.55
N PRO A 113 -32.25 -2.84 -8.33
CA PRO A 113 -33.34 -2.74 -7.36
C PRO A 113 -33.51 -1.29 -6.86
N SER A 114 -34.75 -0.92 -6.53
CA SER A 114 -35.05 0.37 -5.89
C SER A 114 -34.63 0.36 -4.42
N LEU A 115 -34.40 1.55 -3.84
CA LEU A 115 -34.12 1.67 -2.40
C LEU A 115 -35.26 1.05 -1.57
N ALA A 116 -36.52 1.19 -2.01
CA ALA A 116 -37.67 0.58 -1.36
C ALA A 116 -37.60 -0.95 -1.34
N ALA A 117 -37.16 -1.61 -2.44
CA ALA A 117 -36.98 -3.06 -2.46
C ALA A 117 -35.89 -3.53 -1.49
N VAL A 118 -34.81 -2.75 -1.35
CA VAL A 118 -33.74 -3.02 -0.38
C VAL A 118 -34.26 -2.85 1.05
N THR A 119 -35.03 -1.79 1.33
CA THR A 119 -35.65 -1.56 2.63
C THR A 119 -36.67 -2.63 2.97
N THR A 120 -37.52 -3.08 2.04
CA THR A 120 -38.47 -4.17 2.28
C THR A 120 -37.77 -5.49 2.58
N LEU A 121 -36.63 -5.82 1.94
CA LEU A 121 -35.82 -6.98 2.31
C LEU A 121 -35.26 -6.85 3.74
N GLN A 122 -34.83 -5.64 4.10
CA GLN A 122 -34.33 -5.33 5.44
C GLN A 122 -35.45 -5.43 6.51
N GLU A 123 -36.67 -4.98 6.16
CA GLU A 123 -37.86 -5.08 6.99
C GLU A 123 -38.35 -6.52 7.11
N MET A 124 -38.38 -7.31 6.03
CA MET A 124 -38.71 -8.75 6.07
C MET A 124 -37.70 -9.57 6.89
N LEU A 125 -36.43 -9.16 6.91
CA LEU A 125 -35.42 -9.73 7.82
C LEU A 125 -35.67 -9.35 9.29
N SER A 126 -36.44 -8.28 9.56
CA SER A 126 -36.80 -7.81 10.89
C SER A 126 -38.21 -8.21 11.39
N GLU A 127 -39.19 -8.42 10.50
CA GLU A 127 -40.63 -8.61 10.83
C GLU A 127 -41.08 -10.06 11.02
N LYS A 128 -40.20 -11.07 10.83
CA LYS A 128 -40.53 -12.48 11.16
C LYS A 128 -40.58 -12.79 12.67
N SER A 129 -40.94 -11.82 13.50
CA SER A 129 -40.96 -11.95 14.98
C SER A 129 -42.30 -11.67 15.65
N SER A 130 -43.37 -11.31 14.93
CA SER A 130 -44.63 -11.01 15.63
C SER A 130 -45.87 -11.14 14.77
N GLU A 131 -46.54 -12.30 14.85
CA GLU A 131 -47.97 -12.39 15.19
C GLU A 131 -48.40 -13.88 15.32
N LEU A 132 -48.85 -14.24 16.54
CA LEU A 132 -49.55 -15.50 16.93
C LEU A 132 -48.80 -16.85 16.97
N MET A 133 -47.48 -16.87 16.92
CA MET A 133 -46.65 -17.97 17.44
C MET A 133 -45.37 -17.40 18.06
N LEU A 134 -45.06 -17.75 19.32
CA LEU A 134 -43.97 -17.08 20.03
C LEU A 134 -42.58 -17.54 19.55
N PHE A 135 -42.42 -18.78 19.08
CA PHE A 135 -41.25 -19.29 18.34
C PHE A 135 -41.67 -20.59 17.60
N LEU A 136 -41.31 -20.73 16.31
CA LEU A 136 -41.55 -21.95 15.50
C LEU A 136 -40.21 -22.48 14.98
N PHE A 137 -39.82 -23.69 15.40
CA PHE A 137 -38.69 -24.40 14.80
C PHE A 137 -39.22 -25.41 13.79
N SER A 138 -39.06 -25.13 12.50
CA SER A 138 -39.35 -26.08 11.42
C SER A 138 -38.14 -26.20 10.51
N ASP A 139 -37.90 -27.38 9.95
CA ASP A 139 -36.98 -27.52 8.82
C ASP A 139 -37.66 -27.11 7.51
N MET A 140 -36.96 -27.21 6.38
CA MET A 140 -37.49 -26.81 5.07
C MET A 140 -38.57 -27.76 4.51
N ASP A 141 -38.89 -28.85 5.20
CA ASP A 141 -39.87 -29.88 4.79
C ASP A 141 -41.14 -29.86 5.68
N ASP A 142 -41.41 -28.74 6.38
CA ASP A 142 -42.55 -28.52 7.29
C ASP A 142 -42.60 -29.44 8.53
N PHE A 143 -41.47 -30.00 8.98
CA PHE A 143 -41.42 -30.78 10.22
C PHE A 143 -41.31 -29.86 11.47
N HIS A 144 -42.37 -29.76 12.27
CA HIS A 144 -42.41 -28.92 13.48
C HIS A 144 -41.68 -29.56 14.68
N ILE A 145 -40.61 -28.90 15.16
CA ILE A 145 -39.70 -29.39 16.20
C ILE A 145 -40.12 -28.94 17.61
N ALA A 146 -40.53 -27.68 17.79
CA ALA A 146 -41.04 -27.18 19.08
C ALA A 146 -41.80 -25.85 18.94
N ASP A 147 -42.78 -25.62 19.82
CA ASP A 147 -43.52 -24.37 19.96
C ASP A 147 -43.88 -24.05 21.43
N ILE A 148 -44.05 -22.76 21.76
CA ILE A 148 -44.63 -22.31 23.04
C ILE A 148 -46.04 -21.78 22.76
N SER A 149 -47.06 -22.46 23.29
CA SER A 149 -48.47 -22.11 23.16
C SER A 149 -49.10 -21.81 24.53
N PHE A 150 -50.37 -21.41 24.57
CA PHE A 150 -51.15 -21.33 25.81
C PHE A 150 -52.17 -22.47 25.85
N ASP A 151 -52.37 -23.05 27.03
CA ASP A 151 -53.38 -24.08 27.30
C ASP A 151 -54.79 -23.45 27.33
N GLU A 152 -55.71 -23.97 26.51
CA GLU A 152 -57.03 -23.34 26.29
C GLU A 152 -57.97 -23.45 27.51
N GLU A 153 -57.79 -24.43 28.40
CA GLU A 153 -58.61 -24.59 29.61
C GLU A 153 -58.08 -23.79 30.81
N THR A 154 -56.75 -23.65 30.94
CA THR A 154 -56.11 -23.07 32.12
C THR A 154 -55.41 -21.74 31.88
N GLY A 155 -55.23 -21.33 30.62
CA GLY A 155 -54.60 -20.06 30.21
C GLY A 155 -53.11 -19.96 30.50
N LYS A 156 -52.43 -21.07 30.82
CA LYS A 156 -51.01 -21.10 31.20
C LYS A 156 -50.10 -21.44 30.02
N PRO A 157 -48.83 -21.00 30.03
CA PRO A 157 -47.87 -21.35 28.99
C PRO A 157 -47.62 -22.86 28.94
N LYS A 158 -47.60 -23.40 27.73
CA LYS A 158 -47.33 -24.80 27.37
C LYS A 158 -46.16 -24.81 26.39
N PHE A 159 -45.17 -25.68 26.62
CA PHE A 159 -44.07 -25.90 25.67
C PHE A 159 -44.24 -27.26 25.02
N ASN A 160 -44.40 -27.26 23.71
CA ASN A 160 -44.59 -28.42 22.85
C ASN A 160 -43.25 -28.72 22.14
N ILE A 161 -42.84 -29.98 22.08
CA ILE A 161 -41.67 -30.41 21.31
C ILE A 161 -42.13 -31.61 20.46
N GLY A 162 -42.39 -31.37 19.17
CA GLY A 162 -43.00 -32.35 18.26
C GLY A 162 -44.34 -32.90 18.79
N ARG A 163 -44.50 -34.24 18.81
CA ARG A 163 -45.71 -34.94 19.31
C ARG A 163 -45.78 -35.10 20.84
N MET A 164 -44.83 -34.54 21.59
CA MET A 164 -44.77 -34.66 23.06
C MET A 164 -45.10 -33.32 23.73
N ALA A 165 -45.87 -33.37 24.81
CA ALA A 165 -46.32 -32.19 25.56
C ALA A 165 -45.84 -32.21 27.01
N LEU A 166 -45.28 -31.08 27.47
CA LEU A 166 -44.91 -30.84 28.86
C LEU A 166 -45.98 -30.01 29.55
N LYS A 167 -46.60 -30.54 30.62
CA LYS A 167 -47.64 -29.83 31.39
C LYS A 167 -47.48 -29.97 32.89
N ARG A 168 -48.06 -29.01 33.63
CA ARG A 168 -48.13 -29.04 35.10
C ARG A 168 -49.50 -29.61 35.53
N SER A 169 -49.50 -30.74 36.23
CA SER A 169 -50.72 -31.47 36.65
C SER A 169 -51.02 -31.27 38.15
N GLN A 170 -52.28 -31.39 38.57
CA GLN A 170 -52.66 -31.38 39.98
C GLN A 170 -52.30 -32.74 40.61
N GLY A 171 -51.14 -32.82 41.27
CA GLY A 171 -50.72 -34.00 42.05
C GLY A 171 -49.34 -34.56 41.70
N ALA A 172 -48.73 -34.13 40.58
CA ALA A 172 -47.33 -34.41 40.25
C ALA A 172 -46.63 -33.11 39.81
N VAL A 173 -45.37 -32.93 40.19
CA VAL A 173 -44.62 -31.69 39.88
C VAL A 173 -44.26 -31.62 38.38
N PHE A 174 -44.07 -32.77 37.73
CA PHE A 174 -43.66 -32.92 36.32
C PHE A 174 -44.21 -34.24 35.72
N GLU A 175 -44.73 -34.19 34.49
CA GLU A 175 -45.17 -35.35 33.71
C GLU A 175 -44.87 -35.12 32.22
N VAL A 176 -44.31 -36.14 31.54
CA VAL A 176 -44.04 -36.13 30.08
C VAL A 176 -44.89 -37.21 29.45
N VAL A 177 -45.68 -36.87 28.42
CA VAL A 177 -46.60 -37.80 27.74
C VAL A 177 -46.40 -37.74 26.22
N ASP A 178 -46.38 -38.91 25.57
CA ASP A 178 -46.33 -39.02 24.11
C ASP A 178 -47.73 -39.13 23.46
N SER A 179 -47.79 -39.19 22.12
CA SER A 179 -49.04 -39.24 21.36
C SER A 179 -49.84 -40.55 21.52
N ASP A 180 -49.23 -41.59 22.08
CA ASP A 180 -49.83 -42.92 22.21
C ASP A 180 -50.27 -43.19 23.67
N GLY A 181 -50.12 -42.18 24.54
CA GLY A 181 -50.58 -42.18 25.93
C GLY A 181 -49.57 -42.75 26.92
N PHE A 182 -48.29 -42.93 26.53
CA PHE A 182 -47.24 -43.32 27.46
C PHE A 182 -46.76 -42.12 28.27
N GLY A 183 -46.84 -42.18 29.60
CA GLY A 183 -46.49 -41.10 30.52
C GLY A 183 -45.46 -41.48 31.57
N ILE A 184 -44.45 -40.64 31.79
CA ILE A 184 -43.49 -40.74 32.92
C ILE A 184 -43.71 -39.57 33.89
N SER A 185 -43.85 -39.88 35.18
CA SER A 185 -44.05 -38.89 36.25
C SER A 185 -42.80 -38.69 37.11
N GLY A 186 -42.70 -37.54 37.79
CA GLY A 186 -41.62 -37.23 38.71
C GLY A 186 -41.40 -38.27 39.83
N ASP A 187 -42.43 -39.00 40.25
CA ASP A 187 -42.31 -40.05 41.27
C ASP A 187 -41.67 -41.33 40.70
N ASP A 188 -41.92 -41.65 39.42
CA ASP A 188 -41.26 -42.74 38.72
C ASP A 188 -39.77 -42.39 38.45
N MET A 189 -39.51 -41.10 38.21
CA MET A 189 -38.16 -40.58 38.09
C MET A 189 -37.41 -40.61 39.42
N ILE A 190 -38.04 -40.33 40.57
CA ILE A 190 -37.41 -40.43 41.91
C ILE A 190 -37.03 -41.89 42.25
N ASN A 191 -37.86 -42.87 41.88
CA ASN A 191 -37.52 -44.28 42.10
C ASN A 191 -36.36 -44.75 41.21
N ARG A 192 -36.29 -44.26 39.96
CA ARG A 192 -35.11 -44.46 39.09
C ARG A 192 -33.90 -43.66 39.56
N LEU A 193 -34.09 -42.46 40.11
CA LEU A 193 -33.03 -41.62 40.68
C LEU A 193 -32.42 -42.27 41.92
N ARG A 194 -33.22 -42.91 42.79
CA ARG A 194 -32.71 -43.71 43.93
C ARG A 194 -31.85 -44.91 43.47
N SER A 195 -32.14 -45.49 42.30
CA SER A 195 -31.29 -46.52 41.71
C SER A 195 -30.00 -45.95 41.09
N LEU A 196 -30.06 -44.72 40.55
CA LEU A 196 -28.94 -43.95 40.00
C LEU A 196 -28.02 -43.35 41.08
N GLU A 197 -28.53 -42.92 42.23
CA GLU A 197 -27.75 -42.42 43.37
C GLU A 197 -26.91 -43.52 44.04
N SER A 198 -27.21 -44.80 43.78
CA SER A 198 -26.36 -45.94 44.14
C SER A 198 -25.32 -46.31 43.07
N GLY A 199 -25.27 -45.56 41.96
CA GLY A 199 -24.19 -45.58 40.97
C GLY A 199 -24.15 -46.76 39.99
N ARG A 200 -25.25 -47.50 39.78
CA ARG A 200 -25.24 -48.74 38.97
C ARG A 200 -26.36 -48.78 37.92
N TYR A 201 -26.01 -48.67 36.64
CA TYR A 201 -26.94 -48.91 35.52
C TYR A 201 -26.61 -50.25 34.84
N ILE A 202 -27.61 -51.10 34.62
CA ILE A 202 -27.45 -52.40 33.93
C ILE A 202 -28.49 -52.48 32.81
N TYR A 203 -28.01 -52.55 31.56
CA TYR A 203 -28.87 -52.78 30.40
C TYR A 203 -28.20 -53.80 29.47
N ASN A 204 -28.88 -54.90 29.16
CA ASN A 204 -28.38 -55.99 28.32
C ASN A 204 -26.96 -56.50 28.70
N GLY A 205 -26.68 -56.66 29.99
CA GLY A 205 -25.39 -57.18 30.48
C GLY A 205 -24.24 -56.17 30.49
N LEU A 206 -24.41 -54.99 29.88
CA LEU A 206 -23.49 -53.88 30.01
C LEU A 206 -23.74 -53.14 31.32
N LYS A 207 -22.67 -52.99 32.11
CA LYS A 207 -22.65 -52.30 33.40
C LYS A 207 -22.01 -50.93 33.20
N ILE A 208 -22.75 -49.87 33.55
CA ILE A 208 -22.22 -48.50 33.56
C ILE A 208 -22.14 -48.04 35.00
N THR A 209 -20.93 -47.67 35.43
CA THR A 209 -20.65 -47.25 36.81
C THR A 209 -19.83 -45.98 36.87
N ARG A 210 -20.02 -45.24 37.97
CA ARG A 210 -19.16 -44.13 38.38
C ARG A 210 -18.35 -44.59 39.60
N SER A 211 -17.04 -44.43 39.58
CA SER A 211 -16.16 -44.78 40.72
C SER A 211 -15.43 -43.52 41.21
N GLU A 212 -14.77 -43.59 42.36
CA GLU A 212 -13.96 -42.46 42.89
C GLU A 212 -12.84 -42.04 41.93
N ASN A 213 -12.44 -42.93 41.01
CA ASN A 213 -11.31 -42.73 40.10
C ASN A 213 -11.69 -42.51 38.63
N ASN A 214 -12.93 -42.82 38.22
CA ASN A 214 -13.37 -42.72 36.82
C ASN A 214 -14.72 -42.00 36.71
N ILE A 215 -14.78 -40.97 35.86
CA ILE A 215 -16.00 -40.16 35.66
C ILE A 215 -17.14 -40.99 35.05
N LEU A 216 -16.79 -41.93 34.16
CA LEU A 216 -17.70 -42.91 33.56
C LEU A 216 -16.93 -44.15 33.12
N GLU A 217 -17.35 -45.33 33.55
CA GLU A 217 -16.78 -46.63 33.15
C GLU A 217 -17.89 -47.56 32.64
N VAL A 218 -17.71 -48.07 31.42
CA VAL A 218 -18.61 -49.06 30.80
C VAL A 218 -17.89 -50.40 30.78
N THR A 219 -18.47 -51.41 31.43
CA THR A 219 -17.95 -52.77 31.47
C THR A 219 -18.93 -53.71 30.77
N ASP A 220 -18.43 -54.51 29.84
CA ASP A 220 -19.22 -55.55 29.17
C ASP A 220 -19.27 -56.86 30.00
N PRO A 221 -20.07 -57.86 29.59
CA PRO A 221 -20.19 -59.14 30.29
C PRO A 221 -18.90 -59.98 30.36
N ASP A 222 -17.96 -59.77 29.43
CA ASP A 222 -16.71 -60.52 29.31
C ASP A 222 -15.56 -59.87 30.13
N GLY A 223 -15.86 -58.75 30.80
CA GLY A 223 -14.95 -58.06 31.71
C GLY A 223 -14.08 -56.99 31.03
N PHE A 224 -14.36 -56.65 29.77
CA PHE A 224 -13.73 -55.53 29.10
C PHE A 224 -14.32 -54.21 29.63
N SER A 225 -13.48 -53.30 30.12
CA SER A 225 -13.90 -51.98 30.57
C SER A 225 -13.29 -50.85 29.72
N LEU A 226 -14.14 -49.89 29.36
CA LEU A 226 -13.77 -48.66 28.66
C LEU A 226 -14.19 -47.48 29.54
N SER A 227 -13.23 -46.65 29.94
CA SER A 227 -13.51 -45.43 30.69
C SER A 227 -13.26 -44.19 29.82
N ILE A 228 -14.00 -43.12 30.10
CA ILE A 228 -13.79 -41.82 29.46
C ILE A 228 -12.36 -41.32 29.74
N ASP A 229 -11.82 -41.62 30.91
CA ASP A 229 -10.44 -41.26 31.29
C ASP A 229 -9.38 -42.08 30.53
N ASP A 230 -9.64 -43.35 30.16
CA ASP A 230 -8.75 -44.15 29.28
C ASP A 230 -8.80 -43.65 27.82
N MET A 231 -9.97 -43.22 27.34
CA MET A 231 -10.10 -42.60 26.01
C MET A 231 -9.45 -41.22 25.96
N LEU A 232 -9.62 -40.40 27.00
CA LEU A 232 -9.01 -39.07 27.12
C LEU A 232 -7.50 -39.15 27.32
N SER A 233 -6.99 -40.12 28.07
CA SER A 233 -5.53 -40.34 28.19
C SER A 233 -4.89 -40.85 26.90
N ARG A 234 -5.64 -41.54 26.02
CA ARG A 234 -5.19 -41.95 24.67
C ARG A 234 -5.38 -40.88 23.59
N LEU A 235 -6.38 -40.00 23.72
CA LEU A 235 -6.52 -38.80 22.86
C LEU A 235 -5.53 -37.69 23.27
N MET A 236 -5.14 -37.64 24.55
CA MET A 236 -4.21 -36.66 25.12
C MET A 236 -2.78 -37.19 25.35
N SER A 237 -2.44 -38.41 24.91
CA SER A 237 -1.04 -38.79 24.75
C SER A 237 -0.45 -38.15 23.48
N ILE A 238 -0.54 -36.82 23.41
CA ILE A 238 0.33 -35.98 22.59
C ILE A 238 1.51 -35.66 23.51
N GLU A 239 2.60 -36.42 23.38
CA GLU A 239 3.82 -36.32 24.20
C GLU A 239 4.49 -34.92 24.25
N LYS A 240 3.88 -33.86 23.70
CA LYS A 240 4.41 -32.49 23.66
C LYS A 240 3.41 -31.34 23.86
N GLY A 241 2.26 -31.58 24.51
CA GLY A 241 1.45 -30.50 25.11
C GLY A 241 0.98 -29.35 24.19
N SER A 242 0.85 -29.56 22.88
CA SER A 242 0.37 -28.56 21.92
C SER A 242 -0.48 -29.18 20.80
N PHE A 243 -1.55 -28.50 20.40
CA PHE A 243 -2.32 -28.74 19.18
C PHE A 243 -1.96 -27.66 18.16
N ASN A 244 -1.38 -28.05 17.02
CA ASN A 244 -0.86 -27.12 16.02
C ASN A 244 -1.75 -27.13 14.77
N TYR A 245 -2.25 -25.97 14.37
CA TYR A 245 -2.95 -25.78 13.10
C TYR A 245 -2.42 -24.53 12.40
N SER A 246 -1.94 -24.68 11.16
CA SER A 246 -1.48 -23.57 10.31
C SER A 246 -0.48 -22.62 11.00
N GLY A 247 0.49 -23.17 11.74
CA GLY A 247 1.53 -22.39 12.44
C GLY A 247 1.12 -21.87 13.83
N GLN A 248 -0.16 -21.93 14.19
CA GLN A 248 -0.64 -21.55 15.51
C GLN A 248 -0.66 -22.77 16.44
N SER A 249 -0.14 -22.62 17.65
CA SER A 249 -0.10 -23.66 18.68
C SER A 249 -1.08 -23.31 19.80
N LEU A 250 -2.06 -24.18 20.03
CA LEU A 250 -2.84 -24.20 21.27
C LEU A 250 -2.10 -25.09 22.27
N GLN A 251 -1.56 -24.51 23.33
CA GLN A 251 -0.74 -25.24 24.30
C GLN A 251 -1.20 -25.00 25.74
N ARG A 252 -0.88 -25.96 26.61
CA ARG A 252 -1.04 -25.79 28.05
C ARG A 252 0.13 -24.95 28.57
N SER A 253 -0.16 -23.78 29.13
CA SER A 253 0.83 -22.96 29.81
C SER A 253 0.94 -23.37 31.29
N PRO A 254 2.14 -23.28 31.93
CA PRO A 254 2.27 -23.40 33.38
C PRO A 254 1.51 -22.31 34.15
N ASP A 255 1.32 -21.15 33.50
CA ASP A 255 0.85 -19.92 34.15
C ASP A 255 -0.56 -19.48 33.68
N HIS A 256 -1.12 -20.13 32.65
CA HIS A 256 -2.39 -19.74 32.01
C HIS A 256 -3.30 -20.95 31.72
N ILE A 257 -4.63 -20.75 31.79
CA ILE A 257 -5.65 -21.79 31.57
C ILE A 257 -5.57 -22.35 30.14
N PHE A 258 -5.40 -21.48 29.13
CA PHE A 258 -4.99 -21.85 27.77
C PHE A 258 -4.24 -20.68 27.11
N GLU A 259 -3.25 -20.99 26.27
CA GLU A 259 -2.47 -20.02 25.49
C GLU A 259 -2.51 -20.41 24.01
N ILE A 260 -2.92 -19.48 23.15
CA ILE A 260 -2.79 -19.57 21.69
C ILE A 260 -1.59 -18.74 21.29
N LYS A 261 -0.61 -19.37 20.66
CA LYS A 261 0.61 -18.70 20.21
C LYS A 261 0.77 -18.82 18.69
N ASP A 262 1.11 -17.74 18.02
CA ASP A 262 1.45 -17.75 16.59
C ASP A 262 2.97 -17.85 16.35
N PRO A 263 3.42 -18.08 15.09
CA PRO A 263 4.83 -18.13 14.74
C PRO A 263 5.59 -16.81 14.96
N ASP A 264 4.88 -15.68 14.94
CA ASP A 264 5.42 -14.32 15.10
C ASP A 264 5.55 -13.91 16.57
N GLY A 265 5.11 -14.75 17.51
CA GLY A 265 5.27 -14.55 18.95
C GLY A 265 4.07 -13.88 19.63
N PHE A 266 2.95 -13.67 18.93
CA PHE A 266 1.70 -13.25 19.53
C PHE A 266 1.13 -14.35 20.42
N ALA A 267 0.74 -14.02 21.66
CA ALA A 267 0.13 -14.92 22.61
C ALA A 267 -1.21 -14.36 23.12
N LEU A 268 -2.30 -15.09 22.88
CA LEU A 268 -3.64 -14.81 23.42
C LEU A 268 -3.96 -15.83 24.50
N THR A 269 -4.23 -15.34 25.72
CA THR A 269 -4.55 -16.18 26.88
C THR A 269 -6.03 -16.10 27.23
N ALA A 270 -6.55 -17.13 27.88
CA ALA A 270 -7.90 -17.16 28.43
C ALA A 270 -8.18 -15.96 29.35
N GLU A 271 -7.20 -15.63 30.18
CA GLU A 271 -7.25 -14.54 31.15
C GLU A 271 -7.33 -13.19 30.45
N ARG A 272 -6.58 -12.97 29.36
CA ARG A 272 -6.72 -11.77 28.52
C ARG A 272 -8.09 -11.68 27.86
N LEU A 273 -8.67 -12.81 27.44
CA LEU A 273 -10.01 -12.85 26.86
C LEU A 273 -11.09 -12.52 27.91
N ILE A 274 -10.95 -13.08 29.11
CA ILE A 274 -11.83 -12.81 30.25
C ILE A 274 -11.68 -11.36 30.71
N GLU A 275 -10.46 -10.82 30.78
CA GLU A 275 -10.21 -9.40 31.06
C GLU A 275 -10.87 -8.51 30.02
N ARG A 276 -10.81 -8.87 28.73
CA ARG A 276 -11.43 -8.13 27.63
C ARG A 276 -12.96 -8.18 27.68
N ILE A 277 -13.56 -9.35 27.95
CA ILE A 277 -15.00 -9.49 28.16
C ILE A 277 -15.45 -8.72 29.40
N THR A 278 -14.68 -8.81 30.50
CA THR A 278 -14.98 -8.11 31.75
C THR A 278 -14.80 -6.59 31.60
N ALA A 279 -13.85 -6.13 30.79
CA ALA A 279 -13.64 -4.72 30.46
C ALA A 279 -14.79 -4.18 29.60
N LEU A 280 -15.23 -4.95 28.59
CA LEU A 280 -16.40 -4.63 27.77
C LEU A 280 -17.70 -4.57 28.60
N GLU A 281 -17.88 -5.49 29.54
CA GLU A 281 -19.02 -5.48 30.47
C GLU A 281 -18.96 -4.27 31.43
N LYS A 282 -17.78 -3.90 31.92
CA LYS A 282 -17.57 -2.75 32.81
C LYS A 282 -17.58 -1.39 32.10
N ALA A 283 -17.30 -1.34 30.80
CA ALA A 283 -17.36 -0.12 29.99
C ALA A 283 -18.78 0.47 29.88
N THR A 284 -19.81 -0.31 30.21
CA THR A 284 -21.20 0.17 30.29
C THR A 284 -21.51 0.97 31.56
N GLY A 285 -20.59 1.06 32.53
CA GLY A 285 -20.83 1.70 33.83
C GLY A 285 -19.55 2.24 34.50
N ASP A 286 -19.08 3.39 34.01
CA ASP A 286 -18.26 4.39 34.69
C ASP A 286 -16.80 4.07 35.10
N SER A 287 -15.90 4.95 34.62
CA SER A 287 -14.51 5.24 35.03
C SER A 287 -13.43 4.13 34.94
N GLY A 288 -12.56 4.26 33.91
CA GLY A 288 -11.29 3.53 33.86
C GLY A 288 -10.47 3.76 32.59
N ASP A 289 -9.84 4.94 32.49
CA ASP A 289 -8.95 5.45 31.42
C ASP A 289 -7.87 4.44 30.93
N VAL A 290 -7.49 3.50 31.80
CA VAL A 290 -6.48 2.46 31.53
C VAL A 290 -7.01 1.32 30.65
N SER A 291 -8.31 1.02 30.68
CA SER A 291 -8.91 -0.03 29.84
C SER A 291 -9.05 0.41 28.39
N ARG A 292 -9.48 1.65 28.17
CA ARG A 292 -9.69 2.24 26.84
C ARG A 292 -8.37 2.46 26.09
N SER A 293 -7.35 2.98 26.77
CA SER A 293 -6.01 3.12 26.19
C SER A 293 -5.42 1.75 25.82
N GLY A 294 -5.54 0.73 26.69
CA GLY A 294 -5.10 -0.63 26.38
C GLY A 294 -5.81 -1.24 25.14
N GLU A 295 -7.11 -1.04 25.00
CA GLU A 295 -7.90 -1.50 23.84
C GLU A 295 -7.51 -0.77 22.55
N ILE A 296 -7.33 0.56 22.60
CA ILE A 296 -6.86 1.35 21.45
C ILE A 296 -5.48 0.85 21.02
N ILE A 297 -4.55 0.65 21.95
CA ILE A 297 -3.20 0.17 21.63
C ILE A 297 -3.27 -1.20 20.96
N ALA A 298 -4.07 -2.13 21.49
CA ALA A 298 -4.25 -3.45 20.90
C ALA A 298 -4.88 -3.39 19.51
N HIS A 299 -5.87 -2.52 19.28
CA HIS A 299 -6.46 -2.29 17.97
C HIS A 299 -5.43 -1.73 16.98
N MET A 300 -4.71 -0.68 17.37
CA MET A 300 -3.70 -0.02 16.53
C MET A 300 -2.52 -0.95 16.20
N GLU A 301 -2.09 -1.79 17.14
CA GLU A 301 -1.09 -2.84 16.89
C GLU A 301 -1.65 -3.92 15.94
N GLY A 302 -2.90 -4.35 16.12
CA GLY A 302 -3.56 -5.29 15.22
C GLY A 302 -3.64 -4.80 13.77
N GLU A 303 -4.02 -3.53 13.58
CA GLU A 303 -4.01 -2.86 12.26
C GLU A 303 -2.60 -2.82 11.66
N ALA A 304 -1.58 -2.45 12.45
CA ALA A 304 -0.20 -2.44 12.00
C ALA A 304 0.31 -3.83 11.59
N GLN A 305 0.03 -4.85 12.40
CA GLN A 305 0.46 -6.22 12.13
C GLN A 305 -0.26 -6.82 10.91
N ALA A 306 -1.56 -6.57 10.75
CA ALA A 306 -2.31 -6.99 9.57
C ALA A 306 -1.74 -6.36 8.29
N ALA A 307 -1.44 -5.06 8.35
CA ALA A 307 -0.82 -4.37 7.24
C ALA A 307 0.57 -4.95 6.95
N ARG A 308 1.39 -5.22 7.98
CA ARG A 308 2.73 -5.81 7.84
C ARG A 308 2.68 -7.18 7.21
N ALA A 309 1.79 -8.05 7.68
CA ALA A 309 1.60 -9.39 7.14
C ALA A 309 1.27 -9.33 5.65
N ALA A 310 0.36 -8.43 5.24
CA ALA A 310 0.04 -8.23 3.83
C ALA A 310 1.23 -7.72 3.00
N ALA A 311 2.10 -6.89 3.58
CA ALA A 311 3.29 -6.36 2.93
C ALA A 311 4.44 -7.37 2.80
N THR A 312 4.45 -8.41 3.63
CA THR A 312 5.45 -9.49 3.58
C THR A 312 4.98 -10.72 2.82
N GLU A 313 3.73 -10.72 2.34
CA GLU A 313 3.19 -11.81 1.54
C GLU A 313 4.02 -12.03 0.28
N TRP A 314 4.20 -13.29 -0.09
CA TRP A 314 4.95 -13.64 -1.28
C TRP A 314 4.10 -13.31 -2.52
N VAL A 315 4.51 -12.31 -3.27
CA VAL A 315 3.87 -11.93 -4.54
C VAL A 315 4.91 -11.93 -5.65
N SER A 316 4.53 -12.34 -6.86
CA SER A 316 5.39 -12.09 -8.03
C SER A 316 5.11 -10.66 -8.51
N PRO A 317 5.93 -9.65 -8.14
CA PRO A 317 5.68 -8.31 -8.64
C PRO A 317 5.81 -8.32 -10.18
N PRO A 318 4.99 -7.56 -10.91
CA PRO A 318 5.00 -7.54 -12.37
C PRO A 318 6.18 -6.72 -12.93
N VAL A 319 7.36 -6.86 -12.33
CA VAL A 319 8.59 -6.16 -12.69
C VAL A 319 9.69 -7.14 -13.07
N ALA A 320 10.60 -6.72 -13.95
CA ALA A 320 11.68 -7.52 -14.50
C ALA A 320 12.59 -8.06 -13.37
N PRO A 321 12.64 -9.40 -13.17
CA PRO A 321 13.44 -10.01 -12.11
C PRO A 321 14.93 -10.01 -12.47
N LEU A 322 15.83 -10.32 -11.54
CA LEU A 322 17.20 -10.64 -11.90
C LEU A 322 17.25 -12.01 -12.59
N ARG A 323 17.82 -12.07 -13.81
CA ARG A 323 17.97 -13.32 -14.56
C ARG A 323 19.37 -13.50 -15.14
N LYS A 324 19.64 -14.65 -15.77
CA LYS A 324 20.89 -14.86 -16.52
C LYS A 324 20.98 -13.88 -17.68
N GLY A 325 22.19 -13.44 -18.02
CA GLY A 325 22.43 -12.36 -18.96
C GLY A 325 22.59 -11.01 -18.26
N LEU A 326 22.26 -9.94 -18.97
CA LEU A 326 22.54 -8.57 -18.58
C LEU A 326 21.30 -7.85 -18.04
N ASN A 327 21.42 -7.38 -16.80
CA ASN A 327 20.36 -6.72 -16.03
C ASN A 327 20.75 -5.25 -15.83
N LEU A 328 20.02 -4.34 -16.48
CA LEU A 328 20.32 -2.92 -16.51
C LEU A 328 19.57 -2.17 -15.42
N PHE A 329 20.27 -1.24 -14.75
CA PHE A 329 19.70 -0.27 -13.82
C PHE A 329 20.08 1.16 -14.23
N PHE A 330 19.10 2.06 -14.22
CA PHE A 330 19.36 3.48 -14.51
C PHE A 330 19.17 4.31 -13.25
N ILE A 331 20.07 5.25 -13.00
CA ILE A 331 19.93 6.25 -11.95
C ILE A 331 19.54 7.56 -12.64
N TYR A 332 18.30 8.00 -12.43
CA TYR A 332 17.69 9.12 -13.13
C TYR A 332 17.10 10.13 -12.15
N GLY A 333 16.93 11.38 -12.58
CA GLY A 333 16.43 12.46 -11.73
C GLY A 333 17.29 13.72 -11.84
N GLN A 334 17.41 14.44 -10.72
CA GLN A 334 18.12 15.72 -10.67
C GLN A 334 19.51 15.62 -10.02
N SER A 335 20.00 16.70 -9.41
CA SER A 335 21.38 16.84 -8.94
C SER A 335 21.84 15.76 -7.94
N LEU A 336 20.93 15.18 -7.15
CA LEU A 336 21.27 14.06 -6.27
C LEU A 336 21.53 12.76 -7.05
N ALA A 337 20.81 12.53 -8.15
CA ALA A 337 21.02 11.35 -9.00
C ALA A 337 22.45 11.32 -9.56
N ILE A 338 23.03 12.49 -9.88
CA ILE A 338 24.39 12.61 -10.43
C ILE A 338 25.48 12.72 -9.37
N GLY A 339 25.19 12.58 -8.08
CA GLY A 339 26.20 12.76 -7.04
C GLY A 339 26.79 14.18 -6.99
N ASP A 340 25.96 15.21 -7.20
CA ASP A 340 26.42 16.60 -7.09
C ASP A 340 26.85 16.90 -5.66
N GLU A 341 27.92 17.68 -5.54
CA GLU A 341 28.61 18.01 -4.29
C GLU A 341 29.13 16.82 -3.48
N ALA A 342 29.23 15.63 -4.07
CA ALA A 342 29.99 14.55 -3.42
C ALA A 342 31.47 14.94 -3.26
N PHE A 343 31.99 15.77 -4.18
CA PHE A 343 33.37 16.28 -4.29
C PHE A 343 34.48 15.24 -4.46
N SER A 344 34.34 14.08 -3.82
CA SER A 344 35.31 12.99 -3.74
C SER A 344 34.69 11.65 -4.09
N VAL A 345 35.52 10.63 -4.26
CA VAL A 345 35.12 9.23 -4.47
C VAL A 345 35.65 8.39 -3.32
N VAL A 346 34.73 7.76 -2.58
CA VAL A 346 35.08 6.88 -1.46
C VAL A 346 35.16 5.41 -1.89
N THR A 347 34.59 5.06 -3.05
CA THR A 347 34.73 3.75 -3.68
C THR A 347 35.99 3.72 -4.54
N ARG A 348 37.13 3.42 -3.90
CA ARG A 348 38.47 3.48 -4.52
C ARG A 348 38.82 2.30 -5.43
N GLN A 349 37.99 1.26 -5.49
CA GLN A 349 38.27 0.04 -6.24
C GLN A 349 37.18 -0.21 -7.28
N PRO A 350 37.55 -0.64 -8.50
CA PRO A 350 36.58 -1.16 -9.46
C PRO A 350 35.80 -2.35 -8.88
N SER A 351 34.60 -2.60 -9.42
CA SER A 351 33.76 -3.73 -9.03
C SER A 351 34.56 -5.04 -9.01
N GLN A 352 34.50 -5.73 -7.87
CA GLN A 352 35.09 -7.05 -7.69
C GLN A 352 34.08 -8.18 -7.95
N LEU A 353 32.80 -7.82 -8.15
CA LEU A 353 31.70 -8.76 -8.40
C LEU A 353 31.33 -8.86 -9.89
N GLY A 354 32.04 -8.15 -10.76
CA GLY A 354 31.80 -8.13 -12.20
C GLY A 354 30.64 -7.23 -12.61
N ASN A 355 30.22 -6.28 -11.77
CA ASN A 355 29.26 -5.26 -12.16
C ASN A 355 29.89 -4.31 -13.17
N LEU A 356 29.10 -3.85 -14.15
CA LEU A 356 29.60 -3.09 -15.29
C LEU A 356 29.00 -1.67 -15.35
N MET A 357 29.70 -0.79 -16.06
CA MET A 357 29.22 0.55 -16.43
C MET A 357 29.43 0.78 -17.94
N LEU A 358 28.62 1.66 -18.54
CA LEU A 358 28.78 2.05 -19.95
C LEU A 358 29.87 3.11 -20.10
N GLY A 359 30.94 2.77 -20.81
CA GLY A 359 32.12 3.62 -20.92
C GLY A 359 32.93 3.70 -19.63
N LYS A 360 33.76 4.73 -19.52
CA LYS A 360 34.76 4.87 -18.46
C LYS A 360 34.25 5.58 -17.20
N SER A 361 32.96 5.83 -17.08
CA SER A 361 32.33 6.42 -15.90
C SER A 361 30.85 6.01 -15.84
N PRO A 362 30.26 5.81 -14.65
CA PRO A 362 28.83 5.57 -14.54
C PRO A 362 28.03 6.79 -15.01
N ARG A 363 28.59 8.01 -14.92
CA ARG A 363 27.95 9.24 -15.41
C ARG A 363 28.30 9.55 -16.85
N GLY A 364 27.30 10.00 -17.60
CA GLY A 364 27.49 10.57 -18.93
C GLY A 364 28.17 11.94 -18.90
N ARG A 365 28.57 12.44 -20.07
CA ARG A 365 29.20 13.75 -20.26
C ARG A 365 28.27 14.91 -19.95
N TYR A 366 26.97 14.74 -20.21
CA TYR A 366 26.00 15.83 -20.22
C TYR A 366 25.03 15.73 -19.03
N TYR A 367 25.36 16.45 -17.96
CA TYR A 367 24.51 16.59 -16.78
C TYR A 367 23.95 18.00 -16.61
N GLY A 368 24.52 19.01 -17.30
CA GLY A 368 23.98 20.37 -17.33
C GLY A 368 22.84 20.55 -18.34
N ARG A 369 22.21 21.73 -18.32
CA ARG A 369 21.21 22.13 -19.32
C ARG A 369 21.90 22.39 -20.65
N THR A 370 21.77 21.46 -21.60
CA THR A 370 22.26 21.58 -22.96
C THR A 370 21.24 20.99 -23.93
N SER A 371 21.35 21.30 -25.23
CA SER A 371 20.52 20.68 -26.27
C SER A 371 21.03 19.31 -26.73
N ASP A 372 22.11 18.80 -26.12
CA ASP A 372 22.63 17.46 -26.44
C ASP A 372 21.69 16.40 -25.88
N ALA A 373 21.10 15.60 -26.77
CA ALA A 373 20.24 14.48 -26.41
C ALA A 373 21.03 13.18 -26.14
N ASP A 374 22.34 13.19 -26.38
CA ASP A 374 23.18 12.03 -26.16
C ASP A 374 23.58 11.92 -24.67
N PHE A 375 23.67 10.69 -24.17
CA PHE A 375 24.27 10.40 -22.88
C PHE A 375 25.74 10.87 -22.84
N GLY A 376 26.42 10.79 -23.97
CA GLY A 376 27.81 11.22 -24.12
C GLY A 376 28.74 10.34 -23.30
N VAL A 377 28.91 9.10 -23.74
CA VAL A 377 29.73 8.09 -23.05
C VAL A 377 31.16 8.58 -22.83
N ILE A 378 31.63 8.49 -21.58
CA ILE A 378 33.02 8.85 -21.25
C ILE A 378 33.97 7.83 -21.89
N GLY A 379 34.94 8.33 -22.66
CA GLY A 379 35.82 7.51 -23.50
C GLY A 379 35.33 7.33 -24.94
N GLY A 380 34.11 7.80 -25.29
CA GLY A 380 33.64 7.92 -26.67
C GLY A 380 33.14 6.64 -27.34
N GLU A 381 33.17 5.50 -26.64
CA GLU A 381 32.75 4.21 -27.19
C GLU A 381 31.73 3.51 -26.29
N ASN A 382 30.65 3.00 -26.89
CA ASN A 382 29.67 2.13 -26.24
C ASN A 382 30.28 0.75 -25.99
N ILE A 383 31.06 0.61 -24.92
CA ILE A 383 31.66 -0.64 -24.44
C ILE A 383 31.60 -0.69 -22.92
N TYR A 384 31.65 -1.89 -22.34
CA TYR A 384 31.60 -2.08 -20.90
C TYR A 384 32.98 -2.00 -20.25
N TYR A 385 33.02 -1.36 -19.08
CA TYR A 385 34.12 -1.43 -18.13
C TYR A 385 33.59 -1.90 -16.78
N PRO A 386 34.43 -2.47 -15.90
CA PRO A 386 34.05 -2.72 -14.51
C PRO A 386 33.57 -1.41 -13.86
N LEU A 387 32.45 -1.47 -13.14
CA LEU A 387 31.87 -0.31 -12.47
C LEU A 387 32.92 0.35 -11.56
N THR A 388 33.22 1.63 -11.83
CA THR A 388 34.22 2.41 -11.12
C THR A 388 33.71 3.84 -10.97
N GLU A 389 33.67 4.34 -9.73
CA GLU A 389 33.29 5.74 -9.47
C GLU A 389 34.45 6.67 -9.81
N HIS A 390 34.11 7.84 -10.34
CA HIS A 390 35.08 8.83 -10.76
C HIS A 390 34.63 10.23 -10.37
N ARG A 391 35.57 11.04 -9.89
CA ARG A 391 35.42 12.49 -9.96
C ARG A 391 35.39 12.89 -11.43
N GLN A 392 34.49 13.80 -11.80
CA GLN A 392 34.25 14.12 -13.21
C GLN A 392 34.01 15.61 -13.43
N ASP A 393 34.42 16.14 -14.58
CA ASP A 393 33.97 17.43 -15.09
C ASP A 393 33.75 17.33 -16.60
N GLY A 394 32.48 17.35 -17.00
CA GLY A 394 31.99 17.15 -18.35
C GLY A 394 32.51 15.81 -18.90
N PRO A 395 33.33 15.83 -19.98
CA PRO A 395 33.92 14.61 -20.55
C PRO A 395 35.14 14.09 -19.78
N ASN A 396 35.67 14.83 -18.80
CA ASN A 396 36.96 14.54 -18.20
C ASN A 396 36.79 13.81 -16.87
N ILE A 397 37.52 12.69 -16.71
CA ILE A 397 37.75 12.08 -15.41
C ILE A 397 38.82 12.89 -14.69
N ILE A 398 38.53 13.32 -13.46
CA ILE A 398 39.43 14.12 -12.65
C ILE A 398 40.18 13.19 -11.70
N THR A 399 41.48 13.05 -11.91
CA THR A 399 42.38 12.26 -11.04
C THR A 399 43.30 13.12 -10.19
N ASP A 400 43.44 14.40 -10.55
CA ASP A 400 44.23 15.37 -9.81
C ASP A 400 43.38 15.95 -8.66
N PRO A 401 43.78 15.78 -7.38
CA PRO A 401 43.08 16.37 -6.26
C PRO A 401 43.03 17.91 -6.35
N ASP A 402 44.04 18.55 -6.95
CA ASP A 402 44.11 20.01 -7.02
C ASP A 402 43.06 20.61 -7.98
N ILE A 403 42.50 19.80 -8.89
CA ILE A 403 41.40 20.23 -9.77
C ILE A 403 40.08 20.10 -9.00
N ASN A 404 39.42 21.23 -8.80
CA ASN A 404 38.10 21.27 -8.17
C ASN A 404 37.01 20.75 -9.12
N THR A 405 36.26 19.76 -8.65
CA THR A 405 34.97 19.38 -9.21
C THR A 405 33.98 19.14 -8.08
N ARG A 406 32.70 19.40 -8.34
CA ARG A 406 31.59 19.09 -7.43
C ARG A 406 31.16 17.63 -7.55
N LEU A 407 31.45 17.02 -8.68
CA LEU A 407 30.93 15.72 -9.08
C LEU A 407 31.90 14.63 -8.64
N GLY A 408 31.51 13.89 -7.61
CA GLY A 408 32.27 12.77 -7.04
C GLY A 408 31.47 11.47 -7.11
N GLU A 409 31.53 10.70 -6.02
CA GLU A 409 30.76 9.47 -5.79
C GLU A 409 29.28 9.63 -6.17
N THR A 410 28.74 8.66 -6.90
CA THR A 410 27.30 8.51 -7.13
C THR A 410 26.70 7.41 -6.26
N VAL A 411 25.40 7.18 -6.36
CA VAL A 411 24.75 6.06 -5.66
C VAL A 411 25.06 4.70 -6.30
N ALA A 412 25.68 4.67 -7.48
CA ALA A 412 25.79 3.50 -8.33
C ALA A 412 26.58 2.36 -7.67
N SER A 413 27.78 2.63 -7.16
CA SER A 413 28.57 1.58 -6.52
C SER A 413 27.94 1.04 -5.24
N GLY A 414 27.40 1.93 -4.40
CA GLY A 414 26.65 1.52 -3.21
C GLY A 414 25.48 0.60 -3.54
N PHE A 415 24.74 0.92 -4.60
CA PHE A 415 23.60 0.14 -5.05
C PHE A 415 24.00 -1.19 -5.70
N MET A 416 24.82 -1.15 -6.75
CA MET A 416 25.11 -2.32 -7.60
C MET A 416 25.90 -3.38 -6.85
N GLU A 417 26.93 -2.99 -6.08
CA GLU A 417 27.72 -3.94 -5.30
C GLU A 417 26.89 -4.58 -4.19
N THR A 418 25.99 -3.83 -3.54
CA THR A 418 25.09 -4.36 -2.52
C THR A 418 24.05 -5.30 -3.09
N LEU A 419 23.39 -4.91 -4.20
CA LEU A 419 22.39 -5.76 -4.84
C LEU A 419 23.02 -7.08 -5.32
N LYS A 420 24.20 -7.01 -5.94
CA LYS A 420 24.93 -8.19 -6.38
C LYS A 420 25.38 -9.07 -5.22
N THR A 421 25.83 -8.48 -4.12
CA THR A 421 26.19 -9.21 -2.90
C THR A 421 24.99 -9.96 -2.32
N LEU A 422 23.82 -9.31 -2.21
CA LEU A 422 22.60 -9.94 -1.71
C LEU A 422 22.13 -11.08 -2.62
N HIS A 423 22.15 -10.86 -3.93
CA HIS A 423 21.88 -11.91 -4.93
C HIS A 423 22.81 -13.12 -4.78
N ASN A 424 24.13 -12.90 -4.76
CA ASN A 424 25.11 -13.96 -4.61
C ASN A 424 24.92 -14.75 -3.31
N ARG A 425 24.64 -14.05 -2.19
CA ARG A 425 24.33 -14.68 -0.89
C ARG A 425 23.07 -15.52 -0.95
N SER A 426 22.00 -15.03 -1.59
CA SER A 426 20.74 -15.77 -1.74
C SER A 426 20.90 -17.07 -2.55
N LYS A 427 21.83 -17.07 -3.51
CA LYS A 427 22.20 -18.25 -4.30
C LYS A 427 23.23 -19.15 -3.61
N GLY A 428 23.81 -18.74 -2.48
CA GLY A 428 24.86 -19.48 -1.79
C GLY A 428 26.18 -19.55 -2.56
N VAL A 429 26.46 -18.61 -3.46
CA VAL A 429 27.68 -18.58 -4.29
C VAL A 429 28.56 -17.38 -3.96
N LYS A 430 29.87 -17.49 -4.23
CA LYS A 430 30.81 -16.38 -4.05
C LYS A 430 30.56 -15.26 -5.05
N ASN A 431 30.42 -15.62 -6.32
CA ASN A 431 30.02 -14.71 -7.38
C ASN A 431 29.26 -15.46 -8.48
N ASP A 432 28.07 -15.00 -8.82
CA ASP A 432 27.30 -15.53 -9.94
C ASP A 432 27.66 -14.80 -11.23
N GLU A 433 28.57 -15.35 -12.03
CA GLU A 433 29.04 -14.70 -13.26
C GLU A 433 27.99 -14.71 -14.40
N GLU A 434 26.91 -15.48 -14.27
CA GLU A 434 25.86 -15.56 -15.30
C GLU A 434 24.81 -14.45 -15.18
N THR A 435 24.60 -13.88 -13.98
CA THR A 435 23.70 -12.73 -13.76
C THR A 435 24.54 -11.46 -13.70
N ILE A 436 24.73 -10.79 -14.83
CA ILE A 436 25.55 -9.58 -14.93
C ILE A 436 24.66 -8.38 -14.63
N LEU A 437 25.13 -7.48 -13.77
CA LEU A 437 24.47 -6.20 -13.52
C LEU A 437 25.26 -5.07 -14.18
N ALA A 438 24.57 -4.14 -14.83
CA ALA A 438 25.19 -2.91 -15.31
C ALA A 438 24.33 -1.68 -15.04
N CYS A 439 24.96 -0.52 -14.92
CA CYS A 439 24.25 0.72 -14.69
C CYS A 439 24.81 1.92 -15.44
N SER A 440 23.95 2.93 -15.58
CA SER A 440 24.31 4.29 -15.99
C SER A 440 23.56 5.34 -15.15
N VAL A 441 24.24 6.44 -14.87
CA VAL A 441 23.74 7.61 -14.16
C VAL A 441 23.42 8.70 -15.17
N THR A 442 22.12 8.90 -15.39
CA THR A 442 21.53 9.73 -16.46
C THR A 442 20.81 10.97 -15.91
N GLY A 443 21.00 11.26 -14.61
CA GLY A 443 20.41 12.45 -13.98
C GLY A 443 20.97 13.78 -14.50
N CYS A 444 20.38 14.88 -14.06
CA CYS A 444 20.68 16.23 -14.54
C CYS A 444 20.79 17.26 -13.40
N SER A 445 21.50 18.36 -13.60
CA SER A 445 21.66 19.39 -12.57
C SER A 445 20.38 20.21 -12.42
N GLY A 446 19.91 20.34 -11.17
CA GLY A 446 18.94 21.35 -10.73
C GLY A 446 17.73 21.50 -11.64
N THR A 447 16.85 20.50 -11.69
CA THR A 447 15.68 20.55 -12.58
C THR A 447 14.41 19.95 -11.97
N ASN A 448 13.24 20.42 -12.39
CA ASN A 448 11.95 19.89 -11.94
C ASN A 448 11.52 18.70 -12.79
N ILE A 449 10.55 17.90 -12.31
CA ILE A 449 10.13 16.68 -13.01
C ILE A 449 9.62 16.95 -14.43
N ALA A 450 8.97 18.09 -14.67
CA ALA A 450 8.43 18.46 -15.98
C ALA A 450 9.48 18.46 -17.09
N THR A 451 10.74 18.77 -16.77
CA THR A 451 11.86 18.76 -17.73
C THR A 451 12.46 17.37 -17.99
N LEU A 452 12.16 16.40 -17.12
CA LEU A 452 12.63 15.01 -17.21
C LEU A 452 11.66 14.13 -18.00
N LEU A 453 10.50 14.65 -18.36
CA LEU A 453 9.49 13.91 -19.12
C LEU A 453 9.88 13.78 -20.59
N LYS A 454 9.39 12.72 -21.22
CA LYS A 454 9.46 12.56 -22.67
C LYS A 454 8.79 13.76 -23.35
N GLY A 455 9.47 14.35 -24.32
CA GLY A 455 8.94 15.51 -25.06
C GLY A 455 8.99 16.85 -24.31
N ALA A 456 9.66 16.96 -23.15
CA ALA A 456 9.77 18.21 -22.38
C ALA A 456 10.46 19.39 -23.12
N GLY A 457 11.05 19.14 -24.29
CA GLY A 457 11.54 20.16 -25.22
C GLY A 457 13.03 20.02 -25.55
N ALA A 458 13.43 20.51 -26.73
CA ALA A 458 14.78 20.34 -27.27
C ALA A 458 15.89 21.04 -26.45
N ALA A 459 15.53 21.96 -25.55
CA ALA A 459 16.47 22.64 -24.65
C ALA A 459 16.83 21.84 -23.40
N THR A 460 16.08 20.76 -23.10
CA THR A 460 16.28 19.84 -21.97
C THR A 460 15.96 18.41 -22.41
N PRO A 461 16.72 17.81 -23.33
CA PRO A 461 16.45 16.48 -23.86
C PRO A 461 16.89 15.37 -22.88
N TYR A 462 16.59 15.52 -21.59
CA TYR A 462 17.07 14.65 -20.52
C TYR A 462 16.52 13.23 -20.62
N TYR A 463 15.25 13.08 -21.01
CA TYR A 463 14.66 11.78 -21.28
C TYR A 463 15.35 11.08 -22.46
N GLU A 464 15.69 11.84 -23.50
CA GLU A 464 16.41 11.30 -24.66
C GLU A 464 17.84 10.86 -24.30
N ARG A 465 18.50 11.51 -23.32
CA ARG A 465 19.79 11.05 -22.78
C ARG A 465 19.68 9.70 -22.09
N LEU A 466 18.62 9.49 -21.31
CA LEU A 466 18.30 8.19 -20.72
C LEU A 466 18.11 7.13 -21.83
N MET A 467 17.36 7.46 -22.88
CA MET A 467 17.18 6.56 -24.02
C MET A 467 18.48 6.31 -24.81
N SER A 468 19.34 7.32 -24.97
CA SER A 468 20.66 7.16 -25.60
C SER A 468 21.55 6.22 -24.79
N ALA A 469 21.55 6.35 -23.45
CA ALA A 469 22.28 5.44 -22.57
C ALA A 469 21.79 3.99 -22.68
N LEU A 470 20.46 3.79 -22.75
CA LEU A 470 19.89 2.45 -22.96
C LEU A 470 20.33 1.85 -24.30
N ARG A 471 20.25 2.61 -25.40
CA ARG A 471 20.74 2.15 -26.70
C ARG A 471 22.24 1.85 -26.68
N GLY A 472 23.03 2.68 -26.00
CA GLY A 472 24.47 2.45 -25.80
C GLY A 472 24.77 1.16 -25.04
N HIS A 473 23.97 0.82 -24.03
CA HIS A 473 24.06 -0.47 -23.35
C HIS A 473 23.74 -1.64 -24.30
N MET A 474 22.72 -1.53 -25.15
CA MET A 474 22.39 -2.57 -26.14
C MET A 474 23.56 -2.78 -27.13
N GLU A 475 24.19 -1.70 -27.60
CA GLU A 475 25.37 -1.79 -28.46
C GLU A 475 26.57 -2.42 -27.76
N ALA A 476 26.84 -2.04 -26.50
CA ALA A 476 27.92 -2.61 -25.70
C ALA A 476 27.70 -4.11 -25.43
N ALA A 477 26.46 -4.51 -25.14
CA ALA A 477 26.08 -5.90 -24.92
C ALA A 477 26.28 -6.74 -26.20
N ALA A 478 25.86 -6.22 -27.35
CA ALA A 478 26.06 -6.88 -28.64
C ALA A 478 27.55 -7.10 -28.96
N LYS A 479 28.43 -6.14 -28.64
CA LYS A 479 29.88 -6.29 -28.80
C LYS A 479 30.49 -7.38 -27.92
N MET A 480 29.88 -7.64 -26.76
CA MET A 480 30.26 -8.75 -25.87
C MET A 480 29.57 -10.08 -26.23
N GLY A 481 28.70 -10.10 -27.25
CA GLY A 481 27.91 -11.27 -27.62
C GLY A 481 26.77 -11.60 -26.65
N ILE A 482 26.37 -10.67 -25.78
CA ILE A 482 25.27 -10.84 -24.84
C ILE A 482 23.96 -10.46 -25.55
N THR A 483 23.04 -11.41 -25.64
CA THR A 483 21.73 -11.23 -26.31
C THR A 483 20.57 -11.13 -25.32
N ASP A 484 20.68 -11.80 -24.17
CA ASP A 484 19.72 -11.69 -23.08
C ASP A 484 19.96 -10.40 -22.28
N VAL A 485 19.27 -9.33 -22.66
CA VAL A 485 19.34 -8.02 -22.00
C VAL A 485 17.95 -7.63 -21.49
N GLN A 486 17.88 -6.99 -20.33
CA GLN A 486 16.66 -6.35 -19.83
C GLN A 486 16.98 -5.14 -18.96
N VAL A 487 16.02 -4.25 -18.81
CA VAL A 487 16.01 -3.18 -17.80
C VAL A 487 15.24 -3.70 -16.59
N CYS A 488 15.96 -3.91 -15.49
CA CYS A 488 15.39 -4.37 -14.22
C CYS A 488 14.80 -3.22 -13.41
N GLY A 489 15.35 -2.01 -13.53
CA GLY A 489 14.76 -0.88 -12.82
C GLY A 489 15.42 0.47 -13.05
N MET A 490 14.76 1.46 -12.46
CA MET A 490 15.23 2.84 -12.39
C MET A 490 15.23 3.30 -10.94
N LEU A 491 16.36 3.84 -10.48
CA LEU A 491 16.45 4.60 -9.26
C LEU A 491 16.13 6.06 -9.58
N PHE A 492 15.03 6.57 -9.02
CA PHE A 492 14.58 7.93 -9.28
C PHE A 492 14.84 8.86 -8.09
N LEU A 493 15.70 9.85 -8.28
CA LEU A 493 16.10 10.82 -7.26
C LEU A 493 15.75 12.24 -7.72
N GLN A 494 14.52 12.66 -7.48
CA GLN A 494 14.03 14.01 -7.78
C GLN A 494 12.82 14.39 -6.93
N GLY A 495 12.74 15.68 -6.60
CA GLY A 495 11.54 16.31 -6.03
C GLY A 495 11.85 17.68 -5.42
N GLU A 496 13.12 17.97 -5.12
CA GLU A 496 13.50 19.21 -4.43
C GLU A 496 13.14 20.47 -5.21
N ASN A 497 13.25 20.46 -6.54
CA ASN A 497 12.94 21.61 -7.37
C ASN A 497 11.46 21.73 -7.74
N ASP A 498 10.63 20.79 -7.28
CA ASP A 498 9.17 20.88 -7.40
C ASP A 498 8.53 21.44 -6.12
N TYR A 499 9.25 21.42 -5.00
CA TYR A 499 8.79 22.03 -3.75
C TYR A 499 8.49 23.52 -3.92
N GLY A 500 7.25 23.92 -3.60
CA GLY A 500 6.77 25.30 -3.73
C GLY A 500 6.37 25.70 -5.16
N ILE A 501 6.41 24.77 -6.12
CA ILE A 501 6.06 25.01 -7.53
C ILE A 501 4.94 24.07 -7.98
N THR A 502 5.06 22.78 -7.67
CA THR A 502 4.16 21.73 -8.16
C THR A 502 3.33 21.19 -7.00
N ASN A 503 2.02 21.06 -7.22
CA ASN A 503 1.13 20.43 -6.24
C ASN A 503 1.18 18.90 -6.31
N ARG A 504 0.62 18.22 -5.29
CA ARG A 504 0.63 16.76 -5.15
C ARG A 504 0.08 16.02 -6.37
N GLU A 505 -1.07 16.46 -6.89
CA GLU A 505 -1.75 15.80 -8.01
C GLU A 505 -0.94 15.89 -9.31
N ASN A 506 -0.44 17.09 -9.64
CA ASN A 506 0.35 17.31 -10.85
C ASN A 506 1.68 16.56 -10.79
N TYR A 507 2.34 16.54 -9.62
CA TYR A 507 3.57 15.78 -9.45
C TYR A 507 3.34 14.28 -9.61
N LEU A 508 2.28 13.74 -9.01
CA LEU A 508 1.88 12.34 -9.16
C LEU A 508 1.55 11.98 -10.63
N ASN A 509 0.86 12.86 -11.36
CA ASN A 509 0.57 12.66 -12.78
C ASN A 509 1.84 12.59 -13.63
N MET A 510 2.82 13.47 -13.35
CA MET A 510 4.10 13.47 -14.05
C MET A 510 4.97 12.25 -13.71
N LEU A 511 4.94 11.77 -12.46
CA LEU A 511 5.57 10.49 -12.10
C LEU A 511 4.96 9.32 -12.89
N ASN A 512 3.63 9.25 -12.94
CA ASN A 512 2.93 8.23 -13.72
C ASN A 512 3.31 8.28 -15.21
N GLN A 513 3.36 9.47 -15.79
CA GLN A 513 3.78 9.66 -17.17
C GLN A 513 5.21 9.14 -17.39
N LEU A 514 6.17 9.53 -16.54
CA LEU A 514 7.56 9.08 -16.65
C LEU A 514 7.69 7.55 -16.61
N ILE A 515 6.99 6.90 -15.68
CA ILE A 515 7.00 5.44 -15.54
C ILE A 515 6.42 4.77 -16.78
N ASN A 516 5.26 5.26 -17.26
CA ASN A 516 4.59 4.68 -18.42
C ASN A 516 5.44 4.84 -19.70
N ASP A 517 6.01 6.03 -19.92
CA ASP A 517 6.86 6.32 -21.06
C ASP A 517 8.11 5.43 -21.04
N PHE A 518 8.81 5.35 -19.89
CA PHE A 518 10.04 4.53 -19.82
C PHE A 518 9.75 3.03 -19.93
N ASN A 519 8.66 2.55 -19.35
CA ASN A 519 8.22 1.16 -19.57
C ASN A 519 7.97 0.86 -21.05
N ALA A 520 7.26 1.75 -21.77
CA ALA A 520 6.97 1.56 -23.19
C ALA A 520 8.25 1.54 -24.04
N ASP A 521 9.14 2.51 -23.83
CA ASP A 521 10.37 2.63 -24.62
C ASP A 521 11.41 1.56 -24.27
N ALA A 522 11.54 1.18 -22.99
CA ALA A 522 12.43 0.10 -22.57
C ALA A 522 12.01 -1.22 -23.23
N ARG A 523 10.72 -1.57 -23.21
CA ARG A 523 10.21 -2.76 -23.90
C ARG A 523 10.43 -2.71 -25.40
N ALA A 524 10.23 -1.55 -26.02
CA ALA A 524 10.46 -1.39 -27.46
C ALA A 524 11.94 -1.61 -27.84
N ILE A 525 12.88 -1.24 -26.96
CA ILE A 525 14.32 -1.35 -27.22
C ILE A 525 14.87 -2.73 -26.85
N THR A 526 14.48 -3.30 -25.71
CA THR A 526 15.05 -4.58 -25.21
C THR A 526 14.25 -5.80 -25.63
N GLY A 527 12.97 -5.64 -26.00
CA GLY A 527 12.04 -6.74 -26.23
C GLY A 527 11.56 -7.43 -24.95
N GLN A 528 11.87 -6.90 -23.76
CA GLN A 528 11.36 -7.46 -22.50
C GLN A 528 9.84 -7.32 -22.40
N THR A 529 9.21 -8.20 -21.62
CA THR A 529 7.75 -8.16 -21.37
C THR A 529 7.41 -7.47 -20.06
N ASP A 530 8.22 -7.71 -19.03
CA ASP A 530 7.97 -7.20 -17.69
C ASP A 530 8.20 -5.69 -17.62
N ASN A 531 7.44 -5.01 -16.76
CA ASN A 531 7.71 -3.60 -16.44
C ASN A 531 9.07 -3.49 -15.76
N ILE A 532 9.66 -2.30 -15.82
CA ILE A 532 10.81 -1.97 -14.98
C ILE A 532 10.32 -1.76 -13.55
N GLY A 533 11.15 -2.06 -12.55
CA GLY A 533 10.91 -1.57 -11.20
C GLY A 533 11.27 -0.09 -11.08
N PHE A 534 10.31 0.75 -10.70
CA PHE A 534 10.54 2.16 -10.41
C PHE A 534 10.83 2.36 -8.92
N TYR A 535 12.08 2.61 -8.58
CA TYR A 535 12.56 2.69 -7.20
C TYR A 535 12.86 4.14 -6.84
N LEU A 536 11.93 4.82 -6.19
CA LEU A 536 12.11 6.22 -5.82
C LEU A 536 12.56 6.39 -4.38
N TYR A 537 13.33 7.44 -4.13
CA TYR A 537 13.57 7.95 -2.79
C TYR A 537 12.42 8.89 -2.35
N GLN A 538 12.45 9.32 -1.09
CA GLN A 538 11.63 10.45 -0.66
C GLN A 538 12.49 11.70 -0.50
N THR A 539 11.98 12.82 -1.03
CA THR A 539 12.56 14.14 -0.81
C THR A 539 12.51 14.47 0.68
N GLY A 540 13.47 15.26 1.15
CA GLY A 540 13.64 15.50 2.57
C GLY A 540 14.65 16.61 2.81
N GLY A 541 15.01 16.82 4.07
CA GLY A 541 15.93 17.86 4.46
C GLY A 541 15.37 19.27 4.23
N THR A 542 16.26 20.23 4.03
CA THR A 542 15.90 21.66 3.90
C THR A 542 14.98 22.02 2.72
N TYR A 543 14.69 21.09 1.82
CA TYR A 543 13.82 21.31 0.67
C TYR A 543 12.33 21.17 1.03
N VAL A 544 12.02 20.41 2.08
CA VAL A 544 10.64 20.29 2.58
C VAL A 544 10.18 21.66 3.07
N SER A 545 9.08 22.14 2.51
CA SER A 545 8.50 23.44 2.85
C SER A 545 7.07 23.29 3.36
N GLN A 546 6.65 24.16 4.29
CA GLN A 546 5.28 24.21 4.79
C GLN A 546 4.33 25.04 3.91
N ALA A 547 4.74 25.41 2.69
CA ALA A 547 3.82 26.00 1.73
C ALA A 547 2.56 25.11 1.59
N GLU A 548 1.41 25.71 1.29
CA GLU A 548 0.13 24.99 1.16
C GLU A 548 -0.36 24.31 2.46
N GLY A 549 -0.18 24.95 3.61
CA GLY A 549 -0.79 24.49 4.88
C GLY A 549 -0.11 23.26 5.49
N ASN A 550 1.18 23.08 5.20
CA ASN A 550 1.99 21.96 5.68
C ASN A 550 1.43 20.61 5.22
N THR A 551 1.11 20.48 3.93
CA THR A 551 0.50 19.28 3.32
C THR A 551 1.51 18.33 2.68
N LEU A 552 2.80 18.68 2.69
CA LEU A 552 3.92 17.85 2.21
C LEU A 552 3.67 17.32 0.79
N PRO A 553 3.31 18.19 -0.19
CA PRO A 553 2.70 17.75 -1.45
C PRO A 553 3.58 16.81 -2.28
N ILE A 554 4.89 17.04 -2.31
CA ILE A 554 5.83 16.22 -3.07
C ILE A 554 6.06 14.87 -2.36
N ASP A 555 6.31 14.89 -1.05
CA ASP A 555 6.55 13.67 -0.26
C ASP A 555 5.32 12.75 -0.29
N MET A 556 4.12 13.34 -0.24
CA MET A 556 2.86 12.60 -0.34
C MET A 556 2.63 12.05 -1.74
N ALA A 557 2.98 12.77 -2.81
CA ALA A 557 2.91 12.23 -4.17
C ALA A 557 3.90 11.09 -4.40
N GLN A 558 5.11 11.18 -3.82
CA GLN A 558 6.10 10.11 -3.82
C GLN A 558 5.64 8.89 -2.99
N LEU A 559 4.77 9.07 -2.00
CA LEU A 559 4.09 7.94 -1.35
C LEU A 559 2.95 7.39 -2.20
N ASP A 560 2.13 8.25 -2.79
CA ASP A 560 0.96 7.83 -3.58
C ASP A 560 1.32 7.01 -4.80
N ILE A 561 2.45 7.30 -5.45
CA ILE A 561 2.89 6.55 -6.63
C ILE A 561 3.12 5.06 -6.31
N THR A 562 3.38 4.71 -5.06
CA THR A 562 3.56 3.32 -4.59
C THR A 562 2.26 2.53 -4.52
N SER A 563 1.12 3.14 -4.83
CA SER A 563 -0.12 2.41 -5.16
C SER A 563 -0.03 1.64 -6.48
N ARG A 564 0.94 2.00 -7.34
CA ARG A 564 1.27 1.22 -8.52
C ARG A 564 2.02 -0.05 -8.13
N VAL A 565 1.73 -1.13 -8.86
CA VAL A 565 2.38 -2.43 -8.71
C VAL A 565 3.85 -2.46 -9.15
N ASP A 566 4.32 -1.43 -9.87
CA ASP A 566 5.67 -1.33 -10.42
C ASP A 566 6.47 -0.15 -9.83
N ALA A 567 5.99 0.50 -8.76
CA ALA A 567 6.68 1.61 -8.10
C ALA A 567 6.85 1.38 -6.59
N PHE A 568 8.07 1.55 -6.09
CA PHE A 568 8.45 1.19 -4.73
C PHE A 568 9.31 2.26 -4.09
N MET A 569 8.96 2.65 -2.86
CA MET A 569 9.78 3.55 -2.05
C MET A 569 11.03 2.82 -1.56
N ALA A 570 12.20 3.24 -2.04
CA ALA A 570 13.49 2.62 -1.74
C ALA A 570 13.99 2.99 -0.33
N ALA A 571 14.25 4.27 -0.10
CA ALA A 571 14.67 4.85 1.18
C ALA A 571 14.57 6.39 1.12
N PRO A 572 14.24 7.09 2.22
CA PRO A 572 14.24 8.56 2.25
C PRO A 572 15.67 9.12 2.23
N MET A 573 15.86 10.37 1.82
CA MET A 573 17.20 10.98 1.71
C MET A 573 17.65 11.79 2.94
N PHE A 574 16.72 12.23 3.77
CA PHE A 574 17.02 13.06 4.93
C PHE A 574 17.97 12.41 5.96
N PRO A 575 18.03 11.07 6.14
CA PRO A 575 18.88 10.49 7.17
C PRO A 575 20.37 10.79 7.01
N TYR A 576 20.85 10.98 5.77
CA TYR A 576 22.30 10.93 5.52
C TYR A 576 23.01 12.29 5.62
N PRO A 577 24.28 12.33 6.09
CA PRO A 577 25.08 13.55 6.19
C PRO A 577 25.27 14.32 4.87
N GLN A 578 25.49 15.63 4.97
CA GLN A 578 25.72 16.55 3.85
C GLN A 578 27.20 16.90 3.72
N ALA A 579 27.63 17.19 2.50
CA ALA A 579 29.02 17.49 2.20
C ALA A 579 29.46 18.88 2.70
N SER A 580 28.54 19.81 2.97
CA SER A 580 28.90 21.19 3.26
C SER A 580 27.89 21.86 4.20
N ASN A 581 28.36 22.85 4.98
CA ASN A 581 27.52 23.64 5.88
C ASN A 581 26.65 24.67 5.14
N ASN A 582 27.03 25.04 3.92
CA ASN A 582 26.41 26.13 3.15
C ASN A 582 25.57 25.61 1.98
N ARG A 583 25.44 24.29 1.86
CA ARG A 583 24.83 23.62 0.72
C ARG A 583 24.04 22.42 1.22
N THR A 584 23.27 21.82 0.32
CA THR A 584 22.12 20.98 0.68
C THR A 584 22.24 19.55 0.16
N HIS A 585 23.31 19.25 -0.59
CA HIS A 585 23.58 17.95 -1.19
C HIS A 585 24.39 17.04 -0.28
N LYS A 586 24.42 15.76 -0.64
CA LYS A 586 24.94 14.69 0.20
C LYS A 586 26.44 14.51 0.03
N ALA A 587 27.06 14.03 1.11
CA ALA A 587 28.46 13.65 1.10
C ALA A 587 28.72 12.39 0.27
N ALA A 588 29.99 12.13 -0.10
CA ALA A 588 30.34 10.96 -0.89
C ALA A 588 29.91 9.65 -0.20
N ASN A 589 30.25 9.48 1.09
CA ASN A 589 29.78 8.34 1.87
C ASN A 589 28.24 8.24 1.93
N SER A 590 27.54 9.37 1.96
CA SER A 590 26.07 9.40 2.03
C SER A 590 25.40 8.91 0.75
N TYR A 591 25.93 9.24 -0.43
CA TYR A 591 25.44 8.68 -1.69
C TYR A 591 25.65 7.16 -1.74
N ARG A 592 26.84 6.68 -1.34
CA ARG A 592 27.12 5.25 -1.27
C ARG A 592 26.21 4.54 -0.28
N TRP A 593 25.99 5.13 0.90
CA TRP A 593 25.12 4.58 1.93
C TRP A 593 23.66 4.51 1.46
N TRP A 594 23.12 5.59 0.87
CA TRP A 594 21.77 5.54 0.30
C TRP A 594 21.64 4.47 -0.79
N GLY A 595 22.66 4.31 -1.65
CA GLY A 595 22.72 3.22 -2.63
C GLY A 595 22.60 1.84 -1.98
N CYS A 596 23.29 1.60 -0.86
CA CYS A 596 23.19 0.34 -0.10
C CYS A 596 21.77 0.13 0.48
N ALA A 597 21.16 1.18 1.02
CA ALA A 597 19.80 1.13 1.56
C ALA A 597 18.77 0.83 0.45
N ALA A 598 18.90 1.50 -0.69
CA ALA A 598 18.07 1.25 -1.86
C ALA A 598 18.23 -0.19 -2.36
N ALA A 599 19.46 -0.71 -2.45
CA ALA A 599 19.70 -2.09 -2.86
C ALA A 599 19.05 -3.12 -1.91
N ASN A 600 19.06 -2.86 -0.60
CA ASN A 600 18.38 -3.71 0.36
C ASN A 600 16.87 -3.77 0.10
N THR A 601 16.27 -2.64 -0.26
CA THR A 601 14.86 -2.56 -0.64
C THR A 601 14.58 -3.27 -1.96
N VAL A 602 15.35 -2.96 -3.00
CA VAL A 602 15.20 -3.54 -4.33
C VAL A 602 15.37 -5.05 -4.30
N PHE A 603 16.35 -5.57 -3.55
CA PHE A 603 16.58 -7.00 -3.45
C PHE A 603 15.36 -7.75 -2.89
N ARG A 604 14.68 -7.18 -1.87
CA ARG A 604 13.46 -7.76 -1.29
C ARG A 604 12.30 -7.76 -2.28
N VAL A 605 12.10 -6.66 -3.02
CA VAL A 605 11.11 -6.59 -4.11
C VAL A 605 11.38 -7.66 -5.17
N LEU A 606 12.62 -7.74 -5.67
CA LEU A 606 13.02 -8.73 -6.67
C LEU A 606 13.04 -10.17 -6.15
N SER A 607 13.01 -10.34 -4.82
CA SER A 607 12.86 -11.63 -4.13
C SER A 607 11.41 -11.93 -3.77
N ASN A 608 10.45 -11.29 -4.45
CA ASN A 608 9.00 -11.53 -4.38
C ASN A 608 8.31 -11.11 -3.07
N GLU A 609 8.85 -10.12 -2.36
CA GLU A 609 8.16 -9.53 -1.23
C GLU A 609 7.18 -8.44 -1.69
N ASN A 610 5.93 -8.46 -1.20
CA ASN A 610 4.88 -7.48 -1.49
C ASN A 610 5.10 -6.11 -0.84
N ARG A 611 6.28 -5.53 -1.06
CA ARG A 611 6.79 -4.47 -0.23
C ARG A 611 5.99 -3.18 -0.37
N THR A 612 5.38 -2.76 0.73
CA THR A 612 4.80 -1.43 0.90
C THR A 612 5.78 -0.47 1.59
N PRO A 613 5.66 0.85 1.40
CA PRO A 613 6.47 1.81 2.15
C PRO A 613 6.27 1.69 3.66
N PHE A 614 7.34 1.87 4.43
CA PHE A 614 7.25 2.07 5.87
C PHE A 614 6.60 3.43 6.14
N ARG A 615 5.36 3.44 6.65
CA ARG A 615 4.56 4.65 6.83
C ARG A 615 3.58 4.53 8.00
N MET A 616 2.96 5.64 8.40
CA MET A 616 1.82 5.64 9.30
C MET A 616 0.62 4.99 8.59
N ILE A 617 -0.08 4.10 9.31
CA ILE A 617 -1.26 3.40 8.82
C ILE A 617 -2.53 4.08 9.29
N LYS A 618 -2.61 4.39 10.58
CA LYS A 618 -3.76 5.06 11.19
C LYS A 618 -3.29 5.94 12.34
N ALA A 619 -4.01 7.01 12.59
CA ALA A 619 -3.87 7.80 13.81
C ALA A 619 -5.24 8.05 14.44
N VAL A 620 -5.34 7.89 15.75
CA VAL A 620 -6.60 8.04 16.51
C VAL A 620 -6.37 8.94 17.71
N TYR A 621 -7.30 9.85 17.96
CA TYR A 621 -7.32 10.73 19.13
C TYR A 621 -8.43 10.33 20.11
N ASP A 622 -8.07 9.99 21.35
CA ASP A 622 -9.02 9.52 22.37
C ASP A 622 -9.65 10.62 23.23
N GLY A 623 -9.28 11.87 22.99
CA GLY A 623 -9.67 13.03 23.78
C GLY A 623 -8.57 13.55 24.70
N GLU A 624 -7.48 12.79 24.86
CA GLU A 624 -6.27 13.18 25.60
C GLU A 624 -5.01 12.96 24.77
N ASP A 625 -4.80 11.75 24.24
CA ASP A 625 -3.61 11.32 23.51
C ASP A 625 -3.92 10.92 22.05
N ILE A 626 -2.91 11.05 21.18
CA ILE A 626 -2.94 10.50 19.82
C ILE A 626 -2.15 9.19 19.79
N TYR A 627 -2.73 8.13 19.21
CA TYR A 627 -2.07 6.85 18.97
C TYR A 627 -1.86 6.67 17.48
N VAL A 628 -0.67 6.27 17.07
CA VAL A 628 -0.26 6.19 15.67
C VAL A 628 0.30 4.80 15.39
N SER A 629 -0.34 4.06 14.49
CA SER A 629 0.12 2.75 14.04
C SER A 629 1.04 2.88 12.84
N PHE A 630 2.07 2.04 12.79
CA PHE A 630 3.08 2.06 11.75
C PHE A 630 3.23 0.69 11.07
N MET A 631 3.43 0.71 9.75
CA MET A 631 3.87 -0.44 8.98
C MET A 631 5.36 -0.71 9.21
N THR A 632 5.73 -1.17 10.40
CA THR A 632 7.14 -1.36 10.77
C THR A 632 7.72 -2.58 10.06
N PRO A 633 8.70 -2.42 9.12
CA PRO A 633 9.19 -3.56 8.33
C PRO A 633 9.92 -4.60 9.19
N CYS A 634 10.76 -4.14 10.12
CA CYS A 634 11.44 -4.98 11.11
C CYS A 634 11.12 -4.47 12.53
N PRO A 635 10.00 -4.91 13.13
CA PRO A 635 9.63 -4.51 14.49
C PRO A 635 10.65 -4.99 15.53
N PRO A 636 10.75 -4.32 16.70
CA PRO A 636 9.94 -3.17 17.10
C PRO A 636 10.35 -1.86 16.40
N LEU A 637 9.51 -0.84 16.49
CA LEU A 637 9.89 0.54 16.19
C LEU A 637 11.12 0.94 17.01
N ALA A 638 11.96 1.76 16.41
CA ALA A 638 13.12 2.34 17.06
C ALA A 638 13.23 3.82 16.71
N THR A 639 14.00 4.55 17.51
CA THR A 639 14.42 5.91 17.16
C THR A 639 15.88 5.91 16.72
N GLN A 640 16.15 6.46 15.54
CA GLN A 640 17.50 6.61 15.02
C GLN A 640 17.80 8.09 14.75
N PRO A 641 19.05 8.55 14.96
CA PRO A 641 19.42 9.89 14.59
C PRO A 641 19.38 10.04 13.06
N TYR A 642 18.93 11.20 12.60
CA TYR A 642 19.19 11.68 11.24
C TYR A 642 20.24 12.78 11.30
N TYR A 643 20.80 13.17 10.16
CA TYR A 643 21.87 14.15 10.13
C TYR A 643 21.42 15.48 9.52
N ARG A 644 21.63 16.57 10.26
CA ARG A 644 21.62 17.93 9.72
C ARG A 644 23.05 18.35 9.47
N ILE A 645 23.39 18.52 8.20
CA ILE A 645 24.77 18.69 7.77
C ILE A 645 25.60 17.47 8.20
N ALA A 646 26.44 17.56 9.24
CA ALA A 646 27.21 16.44 9.78
C ALA A 646 26.83 16.10 11.23
N ALA A 647 25.93 16.88 11.84
CA ALA A 647 25.50 16.67 13.21
C ALA A 647 24.33 15.70 13.25
N ALA A 648 24.45 14.66 14.08
CA ALA A 648 23.34 13.79 14.43
C ALA A 648 22.29 14.57 15.23
N VAL A 649 21.02 14.44 14.85
CA VAL A 649 19.88 15.13 15.46
C VAL A 649 18.87 14.12 15.97
N MET A 650 18.45 14.34 17.22
CA MET A 650 17.34 13.67 17.88
C MET A 650 16.34 14.73 18.32
N ASN A 651 15.18 14.79 17.67
CA ASN A 651 14.09 15.68 18.06
C ASN A 651 13.36 15.06 19.28
N THR A 652 12.96 15.89 20.24
CA THR A 652 12.30 15.42 21.49
C THR A 652 10.93 14.80 21.24
N ASP A 653 10.28 15.21 20.17
CA ASP A 653 8.98 14.73 19.68
C ASP A 653 9.13 13.75 18.50
N MET A 654 10.32 13.17 18.31
CA MET A 654 10.67 12.27 17.21
C MET A 654 10.49 12.85 15.80
N GLY A 655 10.17 14.14 15.63
CA GLY A 655 9.88 14.77 14.35
C GLY A 655 8.39 14.94 14.02
N PHE A 656 7.49 14.83 15.00
CA PHE A 656 6.05 15.00 14.82
C PHE A 656 5.60 16.46 14.95
N THR A 657 4.60 16.85 14.16
CA THR A 657 3.82 18.09 14.37
C THR A 657 2.34 17.76 14.37
N VAL A 658 1.64 18.14 15.43
CA VAL A 658 0.18 18.05 15.54
C VAL A 658 -0.42 19.38 15.10
N ILE A 659 -1.35 19.34 14.15
CA ILE A 659 -2.04 20.51 13.60
C ILE A 659 -3.51 20.37 13.96
N ASP A 660 -4.07 21.34 14.68
CA ASP A 660 -5.48 21.37 15.05
C ASP A 660 -6.11 22.76 14.80
N GLY A 661 -7.39 22.92 15.15
CA GLY A 661 -8.13 24.17 14.98
C GLY A 661 -7.59 25.37 15.77
N THR A 662 -6.69 25.14 16.73
CA THR A 662 -6.05 26.20 17.53
C THR A 662 -4.63 26.50 17.05
N GLY A 663 -3.99 25.60 16.29
CA GLY A 663 -2.69 25.82 15.65
C GLY A 663 -1.79 24.58 15.68
N ASN A 664 -0.48 24.80 15.53
CA ASN A 664 0.52 23.73 15.48
C ASN A 664 1.15 23.49 16.86
N LEU A 665 1.35 22.23 17.22
CA LEU A 665 2.12 21.76 18.37
C LEU A 665 3.28 20.89 17.89
N TYR A 666 4.48 21.14 18.40
CA TYR A 666 5.72 20.45 18.05
C TYR A 666 6.81 20.72 19.13
N GLY A 667 7.96 20.07 18.99
CA GLY A 667 9.08 20.15 19.91
C GLY A 667 8.69 19.74 21.33
N THR A 668 9.11 20.53 22.31
CA THR A 668 8.87 20.26 23.73
C THR A 668 7.41 20.41 24.17
N SER A 669 6.52 20.84 23.28
CA SER A 669 5.08 20.87 23.58
C SER A 669 4.41 19.49 23.46
N LEU A 670 5.07 18.52 22.83
CA LEU A 670 4.59 17.15 22.69
C LEU A 670 5.44 16.21 23.53
N VAL A 671 4.80 15.17 24.09
CA VAL A 671 5.51 14.00 24.64
C VAL A 671 5.24 12.82 23.73
N THR A 672 6.30 12.19 23.22
CA THR A 672 6.19 11.05 22.29
C THR A 672 6.83 9.81 22.87
N GLU A 673 6.13 8.68 22.78
CA GLU A 673 6.57 7.42 23.39
C GLU A 673 6.24 6.24 22.46
N ILE A 674 7.22 5.36 22.22
CA ILE A 674 6.95 4.05 21.61
C ILE A 674 6.37 3.16 22.70
N ILE A 675 5.07 2.85 22.58
CA ILE A 675 4.29 2.15 23.60
C ILE A 675 3.99 0.69 23.23
N SER A 676 4.28 0.30 22.00
CA SER A 676 4.09 -1.04 21.43
C SER A 676 5.06 -1.24 20.25
N PRO A 677 5.36 -2.48 19.80
CA PRO A 677 6.28 -2.71 18.68
C PRO A 677 5.95 -1.93 17.40
N CYS A 678 4.70 -1.53 17.17
CA CYS A 678 4.30 -0.76 15.99
C CYS A 678 3.47 0.50 16.31
N VAL A 679 3.37 0.92 17.57
CA VAL A 679 2.53 2.06 17.97
C VAL A 679 3.33 3.13 18.72
N ILE A 680 3.16 4.38 18.28
CA ILE A 680 3.65 5.58 18.97
C ILE A 680 2.46 6.32 19.58
N LYS A 681 2.60 6.73 20.84
CA LYS A 681 1.70 7.65 21.53
C LYS A 681 2.27 9.06 21.49
N ILE A 682 1.42 10.05 21.25
CA ILE A 682 1.75 11.47 21.23
C ILE A 682 0.78 12.19 22.17
N SER A 683 1.31 12.77 23.24
CA SER A 683 0.55 13.51 24.24
C SER A 683 0.69 15.02 24.01
N PRO A 684 -0.37 15.70 23.51
CA PRO A 684 -0.41 17.16 23.45
C PRO A 684 -0.59 17.79 24.84
N PRO A 685 -0.26 19.07 25.04
CA PRO A 685 -0.35 19.73 26.35
C PRO A 685 -1.77 20.24 26.66
N ARG A 686 -2.70 20.06 25.72
CA ARG A 686 -4.08 20.53 25.77
C ARG A 686 -4.95 19.64 24.91
N LYS A 687 -6.26 19.67 25.17
CA LYS A 687 -7.25 19.06 24.27
C LYS A 687 -7.17 19.67 22.88
N LEU A 688 -7.31 18.80 21.89
CA LEU A 688 -7.30 19.15 20.48
C LEU A 688 -8.71 19.46 20.01
N SER A 689 -8.83 20.29 18.97
CA SER A 689 -10.11 20.77 18.46
C SER A 689 -10.11 20.86 16.94
N GLY A 690 -11.30 20.80 16.32
CA GLY A 690 -11.44 20.88 14.87
C GLY A 690 -10.87 19.66 14.15
N ASN A 691 -10.47 19.85 12.88
CA ASN A 691 -9.79 18.80 12.12
C ASN A 691 -8.36 18.66 12.61
N ILE A 692 -7.99 17.45 13.05
CA ILE A 692 -6.65 17.15 13.56
C ILE A 692 -5.86 16.46 12.45
N ARG A 693 -4.66 16.98 12.19
CA ARG A 693 -3.66 16.36 11.32
C ARG A 693 -2.38 16.10 12.06
N LEU A 694 -1.70 15.05 11.63
CA LEU A 694 -0.39 14.69 12.09
C LEU A 694 0.59 14.73 10.92
N ASN A 695 1.70 15.45 11.11
CA ASN A 695 2.82 15.48 10.20
C ASN A 695 4.02 14.80 10.83
N LEU A 696 4.77 14.04 10.03
CA LEU A 696 6.05 13.45 10.39
C LEU A 696 7.13 13.96 9.44
N GLY A 697 8.20 14.54 9.96
CA GLY A 697 9.37 14.97 9.18
C GLY A 697 9.18 16.22 8.34
N ASP A 698 8.42 17.18 8.84
CA ASP A 698 8.14 18.44 8.15
C ASP A 698 9.27 19.48 8.24
N GLN A 699 9.05 20.68 7.69
CA GLN A 699 10.06 21.76 7.71
C GLN A 699 10.47 22.22 9.12
N LEU A 700 9.56 22.16 10.12
CA LEU A 700 9.90 22.51 11.51
C LEU A 700 10.98 21.56 12.06
N HIS A 701 10.96 20.33 11.58
CA HIS A 701 11.97 19.31 11.83
C HIS A 701 13.04 19.24 10.72
N GLY A 702 13.14 20.28 9.90
CA GLY A 702 14.16 20.41 8.86
C GLY A 702 14.05 19.37 7.76
N GLY A 703 12.83 18.87 7.53
CA GLY A 703 12.52 17.82 6.56
C GLY A 703 13.01 16.44 6.96
N GLY A 704 13.08 16.13 8.25
CA GLY A 704 13.53 14.82 8.74
C GLY A 704 12.95 14.46 10.11
N HIS A 705 13.01 13.18 10.47
CA HIS A 705 12.47 12.66 11.73
C HIS A 705 13.33 11.51 12.26
N ASN A 706 12.97 11.01 13.45
CA ASN A 706 13.73 9.96 14.14
C ASN A 706 13.06 8.57 14.11
N VAL A 707 11.82 8.46 13.62
CA VAL A 707 11.11 7.18 13.53
C VAL A 707 11.74 6.23 12.51
N ALA A 708 12.22 5.09 12.98
CA ALA A 708 12.84 4.02 12.20
C ALA A 708 12.39 2.65 12.72
N ASP A 709 12.86 1.58 12.08
CA ASP A 709 12.67 0.20 12.54
C ASP A 709 13.92 -0.35 13.25
N SER A 710 13.83 -1.57 13.77
CA SER A 710 14.92 -2.26 14.46
C SER A 710 15.72 -3.19 13.54
N SER A 711 15.77 -2.91 12.24
CA SER A 711 16.53 -3.73 11.29
C SER A 711 17.99 -3.88 11.75
N PRO A 712 18.50 -5.12 11.94
CA PRO A 712 19.90 -5.34 12.31
C PRO A 712 20.85 -5.23 11.11
N GLN A 713 20.33 -4.91 9.93
CA GLN A 713 21.10 -5.02 8.69
C GLN A 713 22.17 -3.94 8.58
N GLN A 714 23.32 -4.36 8.10
CA GLN A 714 24.49 -3.51 7.90
C GLN A 714 25.02 -3.67 6.48
N SER A 715 25.55 -2.58 5.93
CA SER A 715 26.30 -2.65 4.68
C SER A 715 27.64 -3.34 4.90
N PHE A 716 28.17 -3.98 3.87
CA PHE A 716 29.57 -4.42 3.85
C PHE A 716 30.53 -3.27 3.54
N PHE A 717 30.02 -2.12 3.08
CA PHE A 717 30.79 -0.89 3.02
C PHE A 717 30.83 -0.22 4.39
N ASN A 718 32.02 0.26 4.72
CA ASN A 718 32.22 1.12 5.88
C ASN A 718 32.14 2.60 5.48
N TRP A 719 31.79 3.44 6.44
CA TRP A 719 32.08 4.86 6.36
C TRP A 719 33.60 5.07 6.35
N GLN A 720 34.10 5.84 5.39
CA GLN A 720 35.53 6.02 5.18
C GLN A 720 35.85 7.51 5.09
N TYR A 721 36.75 7.98 5.95
CA TYR A 721 37.32 9.32 5.87
C TYR A 721 38.83 9.22 5.63
N TYR A 722 39.25 9.51 4.40
CA TYR A 722 40.64 9.49 3.97
C TYR A 722 41.33 10.84 4.18
N GLY A 723 40.56 11.94 4.16
CA GLY A 723 41.08 13.30 4.27
C GLY A 723 41.83 13.78 3.02
N ASP A 724 41.63 13.11 1.87
CA ASP A 724 42.24 13.41 0.58
C ASP A 724 41.18 13.56 -0.53
N ASP A 725 41.62 13.81 -1.77
CA ASP A 725 40.77 13.86 -2.98
C ASP A 725 39.52 14.74 -2.83
N ASN A 726 39.70 15.88 -2.16
CA ASN A 726 38.68 16.89 -1.87
C ASN A 726 37.49 16.34 -1.07
N GLN A 727 37.71 15.27 -0.30
CA GLN A 727 36.71 14.76 0.63
C GLN A 727 36.40 15.83 1.67
N SER A 728 35.12 16.08 1.89
CA SER A 728 34.71 17.12 2.81
C SER A 728 35.10 16.79 4.24
N VAL A 729 35.59 17.78 4.98
CA VAL A 729 35.84 17.67 6.43
C VAL A 729 34.57 17.32 7.22
N ASN A 730 33.39 17.63 6.67
CA ASN A 730 32.11 17.25 7.25
C ASN A 730 31.86 15.73 7.21
N GLU A 731 32.65 14.99 6.43
CA GLU A 731 32.62 13.54 6.43
C GLU A 731 33.43 12.91 7.56
N ASN A 732 34.22 13.70 8.29
CA ASN A 732 34.96 13.19 9.44
C ASN A 732 34.06 13.11 10.67
N ILE A 733 33.25 12.04 10.74
CA ILE A 733 32.28 11.82 11.82
C ILE A 733 32.76 10.62 12.64
N ASP A 734 33.36 10.89 13.81
CA ASP A 734 33.96 9.86 14.70
C ASP A 734 33.02 8.68 14.99
N ALA A 735 31.72 8.97 15.13
CA ALA A 735 30.73 7.94 15.40
C ALA A 735 30.55 6.94 14.24
N LEU A 736 30.86 7.36 13.00
CA LEU A 736 30.67 6.58 11.78
C LEU A 736 31.98 6.03 11.22
N ASN A 737 33.10 6.74 11.36
CA ASN A 737 34.41 6.35 10.81
C ASN A 737 34.75 4.87 11.04
N ASP A 738 35.11 4.19 9.93
CA ASP A 738 35.49 2.78 9.85
C ASP A 738 34.43 1.76 10.30
N LYS A 739 33.17 2.19 10.46
CA LYS A 739 32.05 1.31 10.80
C LYS A 739 31.17 1.05 9.58
N PRO A 740 30.55 -0.14 9.50
CA PRO A 740 29.61 -0.44 8.44
C PRO A 740 28.43 0.53 8.49
N TYR A 741 27.91 0.90 7.32
CA TYR A 741 26.70 1.71 7.26
C TYR A 741 25.51 0.95 7.87
N PRO A 742 24.79 1.50 8.86
CA PRO A 742 23.57 0.88 9.34
C PRO A 742 22.45 1.03 8.31
N LEU A 743 21.73 -0.05 8.02
CA LEU A 743 20.67 -0.10 7.02
C LEU A 743 19.28 -0.20 7.69
N TYR A 744 19.02 0.73 8.60
CA TYR A 744 17.70 0.93 9.19
C TYR A 744 16.71 1.38 8.11
N ASN A 745 15.47 0.91 8.18
CA ASN A 745 14.39 1.51 7.41
C ASN A 745 13.85 2.70 8.22
N PHE A 746 13.85 3.88 7.62
CA PHE A 746 13.16 5.04 8.19
C PHE A 746 11.72 5.08 7.69
N ALA A 747 10.80 5.51 8.54
CA ALA A 747 9.44 5.79 8.10
C ALA A 747 9.45 6.89 7.03
N ALA A 748 8.41 6.95 6.22
CA ALA A 748 8.24 8.01 5.25
C ALA A 748 7.75 9.30 5.92
N ILE A 749 8.24 10.44 5.42
CA ILE A 749 7.67 11.76 5.64
C ILE A 749 6.23 11.73 5.13
N GLN A 750 5.28 12.09 5.99
CA GLN A 750 3.87 11.89 5.69
C GLN A 750 3.01 12.86 6.50
N THR A 751 1.87 13.24 5.92
CA THR A 751 0.76 13.88 6.62
C THR A 751 -0.47 12.98 6.56
N ILE A 752 -1.14 12.76 7.70
CA ILE A 752 -2.41 12.03 7.80
C ILE A 752 -3.40 12.78 8.67
N ASN A 753 -4.69 12.57 8.42
CA ASN A 753 -5.72 12.99 9.37
C ASN A 753 -5.70 12.07 10.59
N VAL A 754 -6.15 12.61 11.72
CA VAL A 754 -6.31 11.86 12.97
C VAL A 754 -7.80 11.68 13.21
N ASP A 755 -8.21 10.42 13.28
CA ASP A 755 -9.61 10.04 13.46
C ASP A 755 -10.03 10.15 14.93
N GLY A 756 -11.33 10.30 15.18
CA GLY A 756 -11.89 10.08 16.52
C GLY A 756 -11.89 8.60 16.88
N VAL A 757 -11.97 8.28 18.18
CA VAL A 757 -12.18 6.90 18.63
C VAL A 757 -13.61 6.47 18.29
N GLU A 758 -13.78 5.83 17.13
CA GLU A 758 -14.88 4.91 16.85
C GLU A 758 -14.29 3.49 16.95
N LEU A 759 -14.51 2.84 18.10
CA LEU A 759 -14.10 1.44 18.36
C LEU A 759 -15.19 0.47 17.91
#